data_AF-A0A3P8SAU8-F1
#
_entry.id   AF-A0A3P8SAU8-F1
#
_cell.length_a   1.000
_cell.length_b   1.000
_cell.length_c   1.000
_cell.angle_alpha   90.00
_cell.angle_beta   90.00
_cell.angle_gamma   90.00
#
_symmetry.space_group_name_H-M   'P 1'
#
loop_
_entity.id
_entity.type
_entity.pdbx_description
1 polymer ?
#
loop_
_entity_poly.entity_id
_entity_poly.type
_entity_poly.pdbx_seq_one_letter_code
_entity_poly.pdbx_strand_id
1 'polypeptide(L)'
;MSLPPEKASELKQIIHNHLLKMDIHGKIREVLAETVRDDKDSAHRSLSETDFLHALQRRGIIDDVMKDLHFTQETDTNVETGSPPKPATHFIDKDITQLKKTNIDPSRRYLYLQVLGGKAFLEHLQEPEPFPGQLCSTFTLYLHFRNQRFRSKPVPCACEPDLKEGFLLEIHKDGVGEGSKMADATAMLSMCDPVHFVLIKTDTSSETTLISSYFLDWRTVLASPTGKTCFAVELMGVGSECKVPAGVLTVSLELYPPLTETLSTDIISTQQSLERQRTAEKERLFLVYAKQWWREFLEIRPSHQSKLVKIFAQDENGINRPVCSYVRVLRAGRLLESPRQAARFVSLLAHEKAPVVGGGGKQEQWCTLMAFLCRGKGDCEDHATLLCSLLLGFGLDAYVCVGTKAKGVPHAWVLTRGTDGSITFWESLTAHRYLHRAIDPDAPPLAPTPKPSSPYRTVGCVFNHQTFLANCQPSDAVELCVFDFQNQSRWKAMSEEALKSVCAPGSTTSLPPLPPLCAPSLDPAASSNHLELEMRYLVSEHRKDLDLVTVWDDHLSYLLSSALSAYELERCTGVSCGNEEFQDAVRRAVPDGHTFKGFPIHFLHRNARRAFATCLRSPFCEEIVCCRGDHVRLAVRVRVFVYPENACAVWLMFACKYRSVL
;
A
#
# COMPACT_ATOMS: atom_id res chain seq x y z
N MET A 1 -33.06 -7.90 -34.43
CA MET A 1 -33.60 -8.46 -33.17
C MET A 1 -34.59 -7.44 -32.61
N SER A 2 -35.89 -7.72 -32.70
CA SER A 2 -37.00 -6.81 -32.36
C SER A 2 -37.24 -6.71 -30.86
N LEU A 3 -37.56 -5.50 -30.37
CA LEU A 3 -37.92 -5.21 -28.98
C LEU A 3 -39.19 -5.97 -28.56
N PRO A 4 -39.31 -6.43 -27.29
CA PRO A 4 -40.53 -7.03 -26.76
C PRO A 4 -41.74 -6.08 -26.91
N PRO A 5 -42.92 -6.58 -27.29
CA PRO A 5 -44.08 -5.75 -27.64
C PRO A 5 -44.58 -4.88 -26.48
N GLU A 6 -44.42 -5.35 -25.24
CA GLU A 6 -44.78 -4.60 -24.02
C GLU A 6 -43.89 -3.36 -23.83
N LYS A 7 -42.57 -3.51 -23.97
CA LYS A 7 -41.63 -2.37 -23.90
C LYS A 7 -41.80 -1.39 -25.06
N ALA A 8 -42.19 -1.87 -26.23
CA ALA A 8 -42.49 -1.01 -27.38
C ALA A 8 -43.77 -0.17 -27.16
N SER A 9 -44.78 -0.71 -26.47
CA SER A 9 -45.99 0.03 -26.10
C SER A 9 -45.70 1.07 -25.01
N GLU A 10 -44.89 0.71 -24.02
CA GLU A 10 -44.49 1.61 -22.93
C GLU A 10 -43.66 2.79 -23.46
N LEU A 11 -42.70 2.53 -24.35
CA LEU A 11 -41.92 3.55 -25.05
C LEU A 11 -42.82 4.49 -25.88
N LYS A 12 -43.82 3.95 -26.60
CA LYS A 12 -44.77 4.77 -27.35
C LYS A 12 -45.60 5.68 -26.45
N GLN A 13 -46.02 5.18 -25.28
CA GLN A 13 -46.78 5.96 -24.30
C GLN A 13 -45.93 7.11 -23.72
N ILE A 14 -44.67 6.83 -23.38
CA ILE A 14 -43.72 7.82 -22.84
C ILE A 14 -43.42 8.90 -23.89
N ILE A 15 -43.15 8.50 -25.13
CA ILE A 15 -42.94 9.45 -26.23
C ILE A 15 -44.19 10.31 -26.44
N HIS A 16 -45.39 9.72 -26.46
CA HIS A 16 -46.64 10.46 -26.66
C HIS A 16 -46.90 11.50 -25.56
N ASN A 17 -46.72 11.13 -24.29
CA ASN A 17 -46.87 12.04 -23.15
C ASN A 17 -45.81 13.15 -23.16
N HIS A 18 -44.58 12.85 -23.60
CA HIS A 18 -43.51 13.85 -23.71
C HIS A 18 -43.77 14.84 -24.85
N LEU A 19 -44.28 14.35 -25.99
CA LEU A 19 -44.64 15.19 -27.14
C LEU A 19 -45.77 16.18 -26.81
N LEU A 20 -46.72 15.77 -25.95
CA LEU A 20 -47.78 16.64 -25.42
C LEU A 20 -47.21 17.70 -24.46
N LYS A 21 -46.24 17.35 -23.61
CA LYS A 21 -45.65 18.24 -22.59
C LYS A 21 -44.83 19.39 -23.21
N MET A 22 -44.26 19.18 -24.39
CA MET A 22 -43.46 20.19 -25.13
C MET A 22 -44.29 21.04 -26.11
N ASP A 23 -45.62 20.87 -26.14
CA ASP A 23 -46.56 21.50 -27.07
C ASP A 23 -46.12 21.44 -28.55
N ILE A 24 -45.54 20.30 -28.94
CA ILE A 24 -45.03 20.09 -30.29
C ILE A 24 -46.17 20.06 -31.31
N HIS A 25 -47.36 19.62 -30.89
CA HIS A 25 -48.56 19.69 -31.73
C HIS A 25 -49.02 21.14 -31.99
N GLY A 26 -48.80 22.07 -31.05
CA GLY A 26 -48.98 23.51 -31.28
C GLY A 26 -47.98 24.06 -32.28
N LYS A 27 -46.68 23.75 -32.09
CA LYS A 27 -45.60 24.17 -33.01
C LYS A 27 -45.76 23.60 -34.43
N ILE A 28 -46.16 22.35 -34.56
CA ILE A 28 -46.47 21.71 -35.85
C ILE A 28 -47.65 22.41 -36.53
N ARG A 29 -48.68 22.78 -35.76
CA ARG A 29 -49.86 23.50 -36.29
C ARG A 29 -49.51 24.92 -36.73
N GLU A 30 -48.62 25.60 -36.02
CA GLU A 30 -48.10 26.91 -36.39
C GLU A 30 -47.29 26.86 -37.69
N VAL A 31 -46.40 25.87 -37.83
CA VAL A 31 -45.66 25.63 -39.08
C VAL A 31 -46.60 25.30 -40.24
N LEU A 32 -47.61 24.45 -40.02
CA LEU A 32 -48.65 24.16 -41.02
C LEU A 32 -49.43 25.43 -41.43
N ALA A 33 -49.81 26.26 -40.46
CA ALA A 33 -50.56 27.50 -40.70
C ALA A 33 -49.73 28.59 -41.40
N GLU A 34 -48.40 28.55 -41.28
CA GLU A 34 -47.47 29.41 -42.03
C GLU A 34 -47.22 28.86 -43.45
N THR A 35 -47.00 27.55 -43.59
CA THR A 35 -46.82 26.94 -44.92
C THR A 35 -48.06 27.05 -45.81
N VAL A 36 -49.26 27.09 -45.22
CA VAL A 36 -50.52 27.34 -45.94
C VAL A 36 -50.75 28.83 -46.22
N ARG A 37 -50.09 29.74 -45.49
CA ARG A 37 -50.13 31.19 -45.75
C ARG A 37 -49.18 31.60 -46.88
N ASP A 38 -48.03 30.97 -47.00
CA ASP A 38 -47.08 31.18 -48.11
C ASP A 38 -47.60 30.64 -49.46
N ASP A 39 -48.57 29.71 -49.44
CA ASP A 39 -49.14 29.08 -50.65
C ASP A 39 -50.29 29.89 -51.29
N LYS A 40 -50.58 31.10 -50.79
CA LYS A 40 -51.62 31.99 -51.37
C LYS A 40 -51.16 32.77 -52.61
N ASP A 41 -49.86 32.80 -52.92
CA ASP A 41 -49.32 33.56 -54.05
C ASP A 41 -48.78 32.71 -55.22
N SER A 42 -48.94 31.38 -55.21
CA SER A 42 -48.62 30.57 -56.40
C SER A 42 -49.46 29.29 -56.51
N ALA A 43 -50.19 29.19 -57.62
CA ALA A 43 -51.14 28.13 -57.91
C ALA A 43 -50.53 26.71 -57.89
N HIS A 44 -51.14 25.86 -57.06
CA HIS A 44 -51.16 24.39 -57.06
C HIS A 44 -49.82 23.64 -57.07
N ARG A 45 -49.26 23.44 -55.86
CA ARG A 45 -48.39 22.29 -55.56
C ARG A 45 -48.82 21.67 -54.23
N SER A 46 -49.32 20.43 -54.26
CA SER A 46 -49.65 19.69 -53.03
C SER A 46 -48.36 19.38 -52.26
N LEU A 47 -48.18 20.00 -51.09
CA LEU A 47 -47.03 19.77 -50.21
C LEU A 47 -46.92 18.28 -49.85
N SER A 48 -45.75 17.69 -50.09
CA SER A 48 -45.47 16.29 -49.76
C SER A 48 -45.02 16.15 -48.31
N GLU A 49 -45.26 14.98 -47.69
CA GLU A 49 -44.84 14.71 -46.30
C GLU A 49 -43.33 14.90 -46.10
N THR A 50 -42.53 14.66 -47.14
CA THR A 50 -41.08 14.86 -47.11
C THR A 50 -40.70 16.33 -47.04
N ASP A 51 -41.44 17.21 -47.73
CA ASP A 51 -41.19 18.65 -47.70
C ASP A 51 -41.53 19.24 -46.31
N PHE A 52 -42.58 18.72 -45.68
CA PHE A 52 -42.98 19.10 -44.33
C PHE A 52 -41.95 18.64 -43.27
N LEU A 53 -41.44 17.41 -43.38
CA LEU A 53 -40.36 16.91 -42.52
C LEU A 53 -39.09 17.76 -42.63
N HIS A 54 -38.71 18.15 -43.84
CA HIS A 54 -37.57 19.05 -44.04
C HIS A 54 -37.80 20.44 -43.44
N ALA A 55 -39.03 20.98 -43.50
CA ALA A 55 -39.37 22.27 -42.88
C ALA A 55 -39.25 22.20 -41.34
N LEU A 56 -39.74 21.12 -40.72
CA LEU A 56 -39.60 20.88 -39.28
C LEU A 56 -38.14 20.70 -38.85
N GLN A 57 -37.33 20.04 -39.70
CA GLN A 57 -35.91 19.84 -39.43
C GLN A 57 -35.12 21.15 -39.56
N ARG A 58 -35.37 21.97 -40.59
CA ARG A 58 -34.73 23.30 -40.73
C ARG A 58 -35.00 24.24 -39.56
N ARG A 59 -36.17 24.13 -38.94
CA ARG A 59 -36.53 24.93 -37.76
C ARG A 59 -36.00 24.32 -36.45
N GLY A 60 -35.23 23.24 -36.52
CA GLY A 60 -34.62 22.59 -35.36
C GLY A 60 -35.61 21.86 -34.45
N ILE A 61 -36.89 21.74 -34.83
CA ILE A 61 -37.92 21.14 -33.97
C ILE A 61 -37.68 19.64 -33.81
N ILE A 62 -37.25 18.95 -34.87
CA ILE A 62 -36.91 17.52 -34.81
C ILE A 62 -35.65 17.32 -33.97
N ASP A 63 -34.66 18.21 -34.11
CA ASP A 63 -33.41 18.12 -33.36
C ASP A 63 -33.64 18.43 -31.87
N ASP A 64 -34.49 19.39 -31.52
CA ASP A 64 -34.89 19.68 -30.14
C ASP A 64 -35.61 18.47 -29.51
N VAL A 65 -36.51 17.82 -30.25
CA VAL A 65 -37.18 16.59 -29.80
C VAL A 65 -36.20 15.44 -29.59
N MET A 66 -35.25 15.27 -30.50
CA MET A 66 -34.23 14.22 -30.40
C MET A 66 -33.20 14.49 -29.30
N LYS A 67 -32.90 15.76 -29.03
CA LYS A 67 -31.96 16.17 -27.97
C LYS A 67 -32.57 15.95 -26.58
N ASP A 68 -33.88 16.17 -26.43
CA ASP A 68 -34.58 15.95 -25.17
C ASP A 68 -35.08 14.50 -24.99
N LEU A 69 -35.15 13.69 -26.06
CA LEU A 69 -35.38 12.25 -25.99
C LEU A 69 -34.12 11.47 -25.57
N HIS A 70 -33.57 11.79 -24.40
CA HIS A 70 -32.64 10.90 -23.71
C HIS A 70 -33.44 9.88 -22.90
N PHE A 71 -33.46 8.63 -23.36
CA PHE A 71 -33.99 7.52 -22.57
C PHE A 71 -33.12 7.31 -21.34
N THR A 72 -33.57 7.87 -20.21
CA THR A 72 -33.07 7.55 -18.88
C THR A 72 -33.27 6.06 -18.64
N GLN A 73 -32.19 5.27 -18.73
CA GLN A 73 -32.07 4.12 -17.84
C GLN A 73 -31.96 4.70 -16.43
N GLU A 74 -32.98 4.42 -15.62
CA GLU A 74 -33.06 4.80 -14.21
C GLU A 74 -31.71 4.57 -13.53
N THR A 75 -31.05 5.69 -13.22
CA THR A 75 -29.96 5.75 -12.26
C THR A 75 -30.44 6.71 -11.20
N ASP A 76 -30.89 6.16 -10.08
CA ASP A 76 -31.24 6.91 -8.90
C ASP A 76 -30.07 7.77 -8.47
N THR A 77 -30.31 9.07 -8.51
CA THR A 77 -29.43 10.13 -8.04
C THR A 77 -29.36 10.12 -6.52
N ASN A 78 -28.15 10.03 -5.97
CA ASN A 78 -27.75 10.89 -4.86
C ASN A 78 -26.32 11.38 -5.08
N VAL A 79 -26.19 12.69 -5.01
CA VAL A 79 -25.05 13.51 -5.40
C VAL A 79 -23.93 13.41 -4.36
N GLU A 80 -22.74 12.95 -4.74
CA GLU A 80 -21.47 13.41 -4.18
C GLU A 80 -20.37 13.45 -5.25
N THR A 81 -19.56 14.50 -5.14
CA THR A 81 -18.55 15.01 -6.06
C THR A 81 -17.40 14.05 -6.39
N GLY A 82 -17.15 13.89 -7.70
CA GLY A 82 -15.88 13.57 -8.38
C GLY A 82 -14.81 12.71 -7.69
N SER A 83 -14.74 11.42 -8.02
CA SER A 83 -13.54 10.58 -7.89
C SER A 83 -13.32 9.76 -9.18
N PRO A 84 -12.06 9.48 -9.59
CA PRO A 84 -11.78 8.71 -10.81
C PRO A 84 -12.18 7.23 -10.62
N PRO A 85 -12.47 6.48 -11.69
CA PRO A 85 -13.04 5.13 -11.58
C PRO A 85 -12.02 4.17 -10.95
N LYS A 86 -12.45 3.46 -9.91
CA LYS A 86 -11.71 2.33 -9.33
C LYS A 86 -11.55 1.23 -10.40
N PRO A 87 -10.35 0.63 -10.58
CA PRO A 87 -10.23 -0.59 -11.36
C PRO A 87 -10.89 -1.74 -10.58
N ALA A 88 -11.88 -2.39 -11.20
CA ALA A 88 -12.53 -3.56 -10.65
C ALA A 88 -11.57 -4.76 -10.73
N THR A 89 -10.82 -5.00 -9.66
CA THR A 89 -9.98 -6.19 -9.50
C THR A 89 -10.76 -7.20 -8.66
N HIS A 90 -11.48 -8.14 -9.28
CA HIS A 90 -11.85 -9.48 -8.77
C HIS A 90 -12.89 -10.10 -9.72
N PHE A 91 -12.57 -11.24 -10.34
CA PHE A 91 -13.52 -12.05 -11.10
C PHE A 91 -13.75 -13.38 -10.38
N ILE A 92 -15.01 -13.72 -10.13
CA ILE A 92 -15.41 -15.02 -9.59
C ILE A 92 -15.78 -15.93 -10.76
N ASP A 93 -15.28 -17.16 -10.69
CA ASP A 93 -15.50 -18.27 -11.62
C ASP A 93 -16.97 -18.38 -12.08
N LYS A 94 -17.21 -18.01 -13.34
CA LYS A 94 -18.39 -18.40 -14.11
C LYS A 94 -17.91 -18.74 -15.50
N ASP A 95 -18.39 -19.88 -16.00
CA ASP A 95 -18.07 -20.47 -17.31
C ASP A 95 -17.80 -19.43 -18.42
N ILE A 96 -16.75 -19.72 -19.19
CA ILE A 96 -16.08 -18.90 -20.22
C ILE A 96 -17.04 -18.41 -21.34
N THR A 97 -18.28 -18.87 -21.41
CA THR A 97 -19.30 -18.38 -22.36
C THR A 97 -19.99 -17.08 -21.93
N GLN A 98 -19.71 -16.55 -20.73
CA GLN A 98 -20.29 -15.30 -20.22
C GLN A 98 -19.28 -14.19 -19.88
N LEU A 99 -18.12 -14.13 -20.55
CA LEU A 99 -17.39 -12.86 -20.76
C LEU A 99 -18.18 -11.93 -21.70
N LYS A 100 -19.45 -11.66 -21.39
CA LYS A 100 -20.30 -10.72 -22.12
C LYS A 100 -20.28 -9.36 -21.42
N LYS A 101 -19.48 -8.47 -22.01
CA LYS A 101 -19.48 -6.99 -21.88
C LYS A 101 -19.08 -6.42 -20.51
N THR A 102 -17.78 -6.25 -20.26
CA THR A 102 -17.23 -5.03 -19.63
C THR A 102 -15.71 -4.85 -19.92
N ASN A 103 -15.32 -3.61 -20.26
CA ASN A 103 -14.03 -2.91 -20.14
C ASN A 103 -12.66 -3.56 -20.45
N ILE A 104 -12.56 -4.67 -21.18
CA ILE A 104 -11.27 -5.04 -21.79
C ILE A 104 -11.09 -4.18 -23.05
N ASP A 105 -10.12 -3.27 -23.02
CA ASP A 105 -9.80 -2.43 -24.17
C ASP A 105 -9.11 -3.29 -25.24
N PRO A 106 -9.74 -3.55 -26.40
CA PRO A 106 -9.15 -4.41 -27.43
C PRO A 106 -7.91 -3.80 -28.09
N SER A 107 -7.63 -2.51 -27.84
CA SER A 107 -6.39 -1.86 -28.29
C SER A 107 -5.19 -2.17 -27.39
N ARG A 108 -5.41 -2.85 -26.26
CA ARG A 108 -4.38 -3.20 -25.28
C ARG A 108 -4.19 -4.71 -25.20
N ARG A 109 -3.03 -5.11 -24.66
CA ARG A 109 -2.70 -6.52 -24.45
C ARG A 109 -2.69 -6.83 -22.96
N TYR A 110 -3.24 -7.98 -22.62
CA TYR A 110 -3.39 -8.47 -21.27
C TYR A 110 -2.85 -9.89 -21.17
N LEU A 111 -2.25 -10.19 -20.01
CA LEU A 111 -1.93 -11.52 -19.55
C LEU A 111 -2.99 -11.93 -18.52
N TYR A 112 -3.78 -12.94 -18.82
CA TYR A 112 -4.68 -13.56 -17.86
C TYR A 112 -3.94 -14.70 -17.15
N LEU A 113 -3.71 -14.55 -15.86
CA LEU A 113 -3.01 -15.50 -15.00
C LEU A 113 -4.03 -16.16 -14.08
N GLN A 114 -4.18 -17.48 -14.21
CA GLN A 114 -5.07 -18.28 -13.38
C GLN A 114 -4.24 -19.20 -12.49
N VAL A 115 -4.52 -19.18 -11.19
CA VAL A 115 -4.08 -20.22 -10.27
C VAL A 115 -5.21 -21.25 -10.20
N LEU A 116 -4.91 -22.50 -10.57
CA LEU A 116 -5.89 -23.59 -10.66
C LEU A 116 -6.01 -24.40 -9.37
N GLY A 117 -5.02 -24.28 -8.49
CA GLY A 117 -4.97 -24.95 -7.18
C GLY A 117 -3.55 -25.06 -6.64
N GLY A 118 -3.44 -25.33 -5.34
CA GLY A 118 -2.18 -25.62 -4.65
C GLY A 118 -2.08 -27.09 -4.24
N LYS A 119 -0.87 -27.63 -4.21
CA LYS A 119 -0.57 -29.00 -3.75
C LYS A 119 0.74 -29.05 -2.98
N ALA A 120 0.94 -30.13 -2.23
CA ALA A 120 2.19 -30.45 -1.53
C ALA A 120 2.64 -29.39 -0.49
N PHE A 121 1.69 -28.74 0.20
CA PHE A 121 1.97 -27.88 1.35
C PHE A 121 2.13 -28.73 2.63
N LEU A 122 3.22 -29.50 2.69
CA LEU A 122 3.40 -30.60 3.66
C LEU A 122 3.43 -30.14 5.13
N GLU A 123 3.82 -28.89 5.41
CA GLU A 123 3.80 -28.33 6.77
C GLU A 123 2.38 -28.16 7.33
N HIS A 124 1.36 -28.25 6.47
CA HIS A 124 -0.05 -28.04 6.80
C HIS A 124 -0.88 -29.33 6.74
N LEU A 125 -0.23 -30.50 6.82
CA LEU A 125 -0.90 -31.81 6.86
C LEU A 125 -1.84 -31.99 8.07
N GLN A 126 -1.55 -31.32 9.18
CA GLN A 126 -2.28 -31.45 10.45
C GLN A 126 -3.24 -30.28 10.74
N GLU A 127 -3.38 -29.32 9.82
CA GLU A 127 -4.36 -28.24 10.01
C GLU A 127 -5.77 -28.84 10.02
N PRO A 128 -6.61 -28.49 11.01
CA PRO A 128 -7.95 -29.05 11.12
C PRO A 128 -8.81 -28.65 9.91
N GLU A 129 -9.71 -29.54 9.49
CA GLU A 129 -10.65 -29.19 8.42
C GLU A 129 -11.47 -27.95 8.80
N PRO A 130 -11.64 -26.99 7.87
CA PRO A 130 -12.32 -25.74 8.16
C PRO A 130 -13.83 -25.99 8.37
N PHE A 131 -14.30 -25.87 9.61
CA PHE A 131 -15.73 -25.86 9.92
C PHE A 131 -16.33 -24.46 9.80
N PRO A 132 -17.58 -24.31 9.33
CA PRO A 132 -18.25 -23.01 9.26
C PRO A 132 -18.28 -22.31 10.62
N GLY A 133 -17.71 -21.10 10.69
CA GLY A 133 -17.64 -20.30 11.92
C GLY A 133 -16.43 -20.56 12.82
N GLN A 134 -15.58 -21.53 12.50
CA GLN A 134 -14.31 -21.75 13.20
C GLN A 134 -13.21 -20.86 12.62
N LEU A 135 -12.45 -20.20 13.50
CA LEU A 135 -11.23 -19.48 13.11
C LEU A 135 -10.19 -20.51 12.66
N CYS A 136 -9.75 -20.42 11.40
CA CYS A 136 -8.67 -21.23 10.84
C CYS A 136 -7.59 -20.34 10.25
N SER A 137 -6.38 -20.90 10.13
CA SER A 137 -5.31 -20.23 9.41
C SER A 137 -5.65 -20.15 7.92
N THR A 138 -5.29 -19.05 7.25
CA THR A 138 -5.58 -18.86 5.82
C THR A 138 -4.34 -18.46 5.03
N PHE A 139 -4.26 -18.93 3.79
CA PHE A 139 -3.34 -18.46 2.77
C PHE A 139 -3.96 -17.33 1.96
N THR A 140 -3.17 -16.31 1.68
CA THR A 140 -3.51 -15.25 0.72
C THR A 140 -2.34 -15.09 -0.24
N LEU A 141 -2.62 -15.22 -1.55
CA LEU A 141 -1.64 -15.02 -2.60
C LEU A 141 -1.71 -13.57 -3.08
N TYR A 142 -0.58 -12.89 -3.04
CA TYR A 142 -0.41 -11.56 -3.61
C TYR A 142 0.41 -11.63 -4.88
N LEU A 143 0.04 -10.80 -5.86
CA LEU A 143 0.74 -10.70 -7.13
C LEU A 143 1.15 -9.26 -7.37
N HIS A 144 2.35 -9.08 -7.90
CA HIS A 144 2.84 -7.80 -8.35
C HIS A 144 3.46 -7.92 -9.73
N PHE A 145 3.01 -7.08 -10.65
CA PHE A 145 3.56 -6.95 -11.99
C PHE A 145 3.61 -5.48 -12.39
N ARG A 146 4.84 -4.95 -12.48
CA ARG A 146 5.14 -3.57 -12.88
C ARG A 146 4.50 -2.52 -11.96
N ASN A 147 3.35 -1.96 -12.33
CA ASN A 147 2.62 -0.98 -11.52
C ASN A 147 1.22 -1.49 -11.13
N GLN A 148 1.04 -2.81 -11.15
CA GLN A 148 -0.22 -3.47 -10.83
C GLN A 148 -0.01 -4.45 -9.68
N ARG A 149 -0.91 -4.41 -8.69
CA ARG A 149 -0.93 -5.35 -7.57
C ARG A 149 -2.30 -5.99 -7.47
N PHE A 150 -2.28 -7.26 -7.11
CA PHE A 150 -3.48 -8.05 -6.90
C PHE A 150 -3.34 -8.88 -5.62
N ARG A 151 -4.47 -9.29 -5.07
CA ARG A 151 -4.55 -10.23 -3.95
C ARG A 151 -5.65 -11.25 -4.23
N SER A 152 -5.45 -12.51 -3.86
CA SER A 152 -6.51 -13.52 -3.87
C SER A 152 -7.45 -13.32 -2.69
N LYS A 153 -8.55 -14.06 -2.68
CA LYS A 153 -9.29 -14.28 -1.44
C LYS A 153 -8.45 -15.13 -0.46
N PRO A 154 -8.65 -14.96 0.86
CA PRO A 154 -8.08 -15.87 1.85
C PRO A 154 -8.70 -17.27 1.69
N VAL A 155 -7.84 -18.30 1.64
CA VAL A 155 -8.23 -19.71 1.53
C VAL A 155 -7.70 -20.45 2.75
N PRO A 156 -8.46 -21.34 3.41
CA PRO A 156 -7.96 -22.13 4.54
C PRO A 156 -6.65 -22.86 4.23
N CYS A 157 -5.72 -22.87 5.19
CA CYS A 157 -4.47 -23.60 5.06
C CYS A 157 -4.76 -25.11 5.01
N ALA A 158 -4.20 -25.79 4.02
CA ALA A 158 -4.30 -27.24 3.85
C ALA A 158 -3.09 -27.73 3.04
N CYS A 159 -2.87 -29.05 3.00
CA CYS A 159 -1.86 -29.66 2.13
C CYS A 159 -2.16 -29.44 0.63
N GLU A 160 -3.45 -29.44 0.27
CA GLU A 160 -3.96 -29.14 -1.07
C GLU A 160 -4.98 -27.98 -1.00
N PRO A 161 -4.52 -26.73 -0.86
CA PRO A 161 -5.43 -25.59 -0.72
C PRO A 161 -6.13 -25.28 -2.03
N ASP A 162 -7.44 -24.96 -1.95
CA ASP A 162 -8.28 -24.60 -3.10
C ASP A 162 -8.06 -23.15 -3.55
N LEU A 163 -6.81 -22.82 -3.90
CA LEU A 163 -6.39 -21.51 -4.40
C LEU A 163 -6.78 -21.34 -5.88
N LYS A 164 -8.08 -21.24 -6.16
CA LYS A 164 -8.61 -20.94 -7.50
C LYS A 164 -8.89 -19.45 -7.66
N GLU A 165 -8.04 -18.74 -8.39
CA GLU A 165 -8.20 -17.29 -8.62
C GLU A 165 -7.63 -16.89 -9.98
N GLY A 166 -8.27 -15.90 -10.63
CA GLY A 166 -7.84 -15.34 -11.90
C GLY A 166 -7.46 -13.86 -11.78
N PHE A 167 -6.34 -13.49 -12.39
CA PHE A 167 -5.79 -12.13 -12.40
C PHE A 167 -5.60 -11.67 -13.84
N LEU A 168 -6.08 -10.48 -14.18
CA LEU A 168 -5.90 -9.89 -15.50
C LEU A 168 -4.85 -8.77 -15.41
N LEU A 169 -3.67 -9.02 -15.98
CA LEU A 169 -2.52 -8.10 -15.92
C LEU A 169 -2.37 -7.37 -17.26
N GLU A 170 -2.37 -6.05 -17.25
CA GLU A 170 -2.10 -5.27 -18.47
C GLU A 170 -0.61 -5.32 -18.84
N ILE A 171 -0.30 -5.59 -20.11
CA ILE A 171 1.05 -5.57 -20.67
C ILE A 171 1.23 -4.29 -21.50
N HIS A 172 2.02 -3.36 -20.99
CA HIS A 172 2.28 -2.07 -21.64
C HIS A 172 3.78 -1.75 -21.64
N LYS A 173 4.32 -1.10 -22.68
CA LYS A 173 5.77 -0.85 -22.78
C LYS A 173 6.22 0.27 -21.82
N ASP A 174 5.47 1.37 -21.77
CA ASP A 174 5.76 2.56 -20.96
C ASP A 174 4.71 2.78 -19.86
N GLY A 175 4.89 3.74 -18.95
CA GLY A 175 4.05 3.96 -17.76
C GLY A 175 2.53 4.03 -18.01
N VAL A 176 1.74 3.88 -16.93
CA VAL A 176 0.27 3.85 -16.99
C VAL A 176 -0.28 5.18 -17.55
N GLY A 177 -0.90 5.13 -18.73
CA GLY A 177 -1.61 6.26 -19.34
C GLY A 177 -0.95 6.79 -20.61
N GLU A 178 -1.80 6.99 -21.63
CA GLU A 178 -1.54 7.59 -22.96
C GLU A 178 -1.02 6.65 -24.06
N GLY A 179 -1.92 6.31 -25.00
CA GLY A 179 -1.61 6.12 -26.43
C GLY A 179 -0.63 5.03 -26.87
N SER A 180 -0.12 4.17 -25.97
CA SER A 180 0.84 3.13 -26.35
C SER A 180 0.22 2.15 -27.34
N LYS A 181 0.84 1.98 -28.51
CA LYS A 181 0.55 0.88 -29.44
C LYS A 181 0.54 -0.44 -28.69
N MET A 182 -0.40 -1.32 -29.02
CA MET A 182 -0.46 -2.69 -28.49
C MET A 182 0.93 -3.34 -28.59
N ALA A 183 1.42 -3.91 -27.49
CA ALA A 183 2.73 -4.56 -27.48
C ALA A 183 2.73 -5.77 -28.43
N ASP A 184 3.60 -5.77 -29.43
CA ASP A 184 3.82 -6.92 -30.32
C ASP A 184 4.67 -8.01 -29.64
N ALA A 185 4.87 -9.14 -30.33
CA ALA A 185 5.62 -10.27 -29.79
C ALA A 185 7.05 -9.88 -29.37
N THR A 186 7.74 -9.08 -30.20
CA THR A 186 9.11 -8.65 -29.96
C THR A 186 9.21 -7.67 -28.79
N ALA A 187 8.29 -6.71 -28.69
CA ALA A 187 8.21 -5.79 -27.56
C ALA A 187 7.98 -6.55 -26.25
N MET A 188 7.05 -7.52 -26.23
CA MET A 188 6.83 -8.36 -25.06
C MET A 188 8.04 -9.22 -24.70
N LEU A 189 8.74 -9.79 -25.69
CA LEU A 189 9.95 -10.57 -25.44
C LEU A 189 11.03 -9.74 -24.74
N SER A 190 11.13 -8.44 -25.08
CA SER A 190 12.06 -7.49 -24.47
C SER A 190 11.70 -7.06 -23.04
N MET A 191 10.50 -7.38 -22.56
CA MET A 191 10.07 -7.10 -21.19
C MET A 191 10.59 -8.18 -20.25
N CYS A 192 11.57 -7.84 -19.41
CA CYS A 192 12.19 -8.77 -18.46
C CYS A 192 11.57 -8.73 -17.06
N ASP A 193 10.54 -7.91 -16.82
CA ASP A 193 9.87 -7.81 -15.53
C ASP A 193 9.14 -9.13 -15.19
N PRO A 194 9.48 -9.81 -14.08
CA PRO A 194 8.77 -10.99 -13.65
C PRO A 194 7.44 -10.64 -12.96
N VAL A 195 6.51 -11.60 -12.93
CA VAL A 195 5.35 -11.55 -12.03
C VAL A 195 5.80 -12.05 -10.66
N HIS A 196 5.75 -11.19 -9.65
CA HIS A 196 6.16 -11.52 -8.29
C HIS A 196 4.99 -12.07 -7.50
N PHE A 197 5.08 -13.34 -7.11
CA PHE A 197 4.15 -14.02 -6.20
C PHE A 197 4.65 -13.90 -4.77
N VAL A 198 3.77 -13.50 -3.86
CA VAL A 198 4.03 -13.49 -2.42
C VAL A 198 2.90 -14.24 -1.73
N LEU A 199 3.23 -15.37 -1.11
CA LEU A 199 2.26 -16.18 -0.36
C LEU A 199 2.38 -15.86 1.13
N ILE A 200 1.29 -15.35 1.72
CA ILE A 200 1.21 -15.02 3.14
C ILE A 200 0.26 -15.99 3.83
N LYS A 201 0.68 -16.57 4.96
CA LYS A 201 -0.21 -17.25 5.90
C LYS A 201 -0.65 -16.24 6.96
N THR A 202 -1.93 -16.23 7.28
CA THR A 202 -2.51 -15.50 8.41
C THR A 202 -3.05 -16.52 9.39
N ASP A 203 -2.57 -16.51 10.62
CA ASP A 203 -3.03 -17.43 11.65
C ASP A 203 -4.37 -16.98 12.28
N THR A 204 -4.87 -17.76 13.23
CA THR A 204 -6.11 -17.44 13.97
C THR A 204 -5.98 -16.22 14.90
N SER A 205 -4.75 -15.82 15.21
CA SER A 205 -4.44 -14.63 16.01
C SER A 205 -4.28 -13.35 15.16
N SER A 206 -4.46 -13.47 13.83
CA SER A 206 -4.22 -12.42 12.83
C SER A 206 -2.75 -12.03 12.67
N GLU A 207 -1.83 -12.88 13.11
CA GLU A 207 -0.40 -12.73 12.81
C GLU A 207 -0.10 -13.30 11.42
N THR A 208 0.69 -12.54 10.67
CA THR A 208 1.05 -12.84 9.28
C THR A 208 2.45 -13.45 9.20
N THR A 209 2.62 -14.47 8.37
CA THR A 209 3.93 -15.07 8.08
C THR A 209 4.14 -15.17 6.57
N LEU A 210 5.34 -14.85 6.12
CA LEU A 210 5.73 -15.01 4.72
C LEU A 210 6.10 -16.47 4.50
N ILE A 211 5.39 -17.14 3.59
CA ILE A 211 5.64 -18.55 3.25
C ILE A 211 6.56 -18.65 2.03
N SER A 212 6.31 -17.85 1.00
CA SER A 212 7.09 -17.90 -0.24
C SER A 212 7.11 -16.54 -0.96
N SER A 213 8.22 -16.27 -1.65
CA SER A 213 8.44 -15.11 -2.52
C SER A 213 9.02 -15.60 -3.86
N TYR A 214 8.20 -15.69 -4.90
CA TYR A 214 8.57 -16.33 -6.17
C TYR A 214 8.47 -15.37 -7.36
N PHE A 215 9.47 -15.37 -8.24
CA PHE A 215 9.50 -14.53 -9.45
C PHE A 215 9.22 -15.38 -10.68
N LEU A 216 7.99 -15.26 -11.22
CA LEU A 216 7.54 -15.98 -12.39
C LEU A 216 7.91 -15.24 -13.69
N ASP A 217 8.64 -15.91 -14.58
CA ASP A 217 8.79 -15.46 -15.97
C ASP A 217 7.56 -15.88 -16.79
N TRP A 218 6.77 -14.90 -17.21
CA TRP A 218 5.52 -15.11 -17.93
C TRP A 218 5.71 -15.31 -19.43
N ARG A 219 6.90 -15.06 -19.99
CA ARG A 219 7.15 -15.05 -21.45
C ARG A 219 7.03 -16.42 -22.11
N THR A 220 6.94 -17.49 -21.33
CA THR A 220 6.65 -18.84 -21.85
C THR A 220 5.34 -18.91 -22.63
N VAL A 221 4.37 -18.04 -22.30
CA VAL A 221 3.09 -17.93 -23.02
C VAL A 221 3.26 -17.46 -24.47
N LEU A 222 4.34 -16.76 -24.80
CA LEU A 222 4.60 -16.21 -26.14
C LEU A 222 4.86 -17.31 -27.20
N ALA A 223 5.23 -18.52 -26.76
CA ALA A 223 5.45 -19.66 -27.64
C ALA A 223 4.21 -20.53 -27.86
N SER A 224 3.12 -20.31 -27.12
CA SER A 224 1.95 -21.20 -27.21
C SER A 224 1.10 -20.89 -28.44
N PRO A 225 0.86 -21.88 -29.34
CA PRO A 225 -0.02 -21.72 -30.51
C PRO A 225 -1.47 -21.37 -30.14
N THR A 226 -1.93 -21.80 -28.96
CA THR A 226 -3.28 -21.51 -28.46
C THR A 226 -3.35 -20.21 -27.68
N GLY A 227 -2.21 -19.51 -27.52
CA GLY A 227 -2.09 -18.35 -26.64
C GLY A 227 -2.20 -18.69 -25.15
N LYS A 228 -2.22 -19.99 -24.80
CA LYS A 228 -2.43 -20.49 -23.43
C LYS A 228 -1.33 -21.48 -23.02
N THR A 229 -0.77 -21.31 -21.84
CA THR A 229 0.16 -22.29 -21.21
C THR A 229 -0.36 -22.69 -19.84
N CYS A 230 0.00 -23.90 -19.40
CA CYS A 230 -0.32 -24.41 -18.07
C CYS A 230 0.86 -25.22 -17.56
N PHE A 231 1.34 -24.92 -16.35
CA PHE A 231 2.50 -25.55 -15.75
C PHE A 231 2.47 -25.45 -14.23
N ALA A 232 3.30 -26.26 -13.57
CA ALA A 232 3.47 -26.24 -12.12
C ALA A 232 4.58 -25.25 -11.73
N VAL A 233 4.33 -24.47 -10.68
CA VAL A 233 5.28 -23.52 -10.07
C VAL A 233 5.62 -24.04 -8.68
N GLU A 234 6.87 -24.43 -8.49
CA GLU A 234 7.40 -24.83 -7.18
C GLU A 234 7.73 -23.57 -6.36
N LEU A 235 7.02 -23.40 -5.24
CA LEU A 235 7.23 -22.33 -4.29
C LEU A 235 8.26 -22.77 -3.25
N MET A 236 9.34 -22.02 -3.13
CA MET A 236 10.36 -22.23 -2.10
C MET A 236 9.98 -21.49 -0.81
N GLY A 237 10.41 -22.01 0.33
CA GLY A 237 10.36 -21.32 1.62
C GLY A 237 11.18 -20.03 1.61
N VAL A 238 11.27 -19.37 2.76
CA VAL A 238 12.02 -18.10 2.92
C VAL A 238 13.05 -18.18 4.04
N GLY A 239 14.03 -17.28 4.03
CA GLY A 239 15.06 -17.19 5.07
C GLY A 239 15.90 -18.46 5.18
N SER A 240 15.93 -19.08 6.36
CA SER A 240 16.66 -20.34 6.58
C SER A 240 16.11 -21.51 5.76
N GLU A 241 14.84 -21.43 5.33
CA GLU A 241 14.13 -22.46 4.58
C GLU A 241 14.07 -22.16 3.07
N CYS A 242 14.83 -21.18 2.57
CA CYS A 242 14.84 -20.80 1.15
C CYS A 242 15.25 -21.91 0.17
N LYS A 243 15.78 -23.03 0.67
CA LYS A 243 16.14 -24.23 -0.12
C LYS A 243 15.15 -25.38 0.03
N VAL A 244 14.11 -25.21 0.84
CA VAL A 244 13.08 -26.22 1.08
C VAL A 244 11.82 -25.82 0.31
N PRO A 245 11.20 -26.72 -0.46
CA PRO A 245 9.94 -26.41 -1.12
C PRO A 245 8.81 -26.27 -0.09
N ALA A 246 8.09 -25.15 -0.15
CA ALA A 246 6.92 -24.88 0.68
C ALA A 246 5.64 -25.48 0.10
N GLY A 247 5.55 -25.59 -1.24
CA GLY A 247 4.41 -26.16 -1.95
C GLY A 247 4.46 -25.90 -3.45
N VAL A 248 3.46 -26.36 -4.19
CA VAL A 248 3.38 -26.23 -5.65
C VAL A 248 2.05 -25.60 -6.04
N LEU A 249 2.09 -24.59 -6.91
CA LEU A 249 0.90 -24.00 -7.53
C LEU A 249 0.77 -24.46 -8.98
N THR A 250 -0.43 -24.85 -9.39
CA THR A 250 -0.72 -25.06 -10.82
C THR A 250 -1.19 -23.74 -11.42
N VAL A 251 -0.43 -23.21 -12.39
CA VAL A 251 -0.68 -21.89 -12.98
C VAL A 251 -0.96 -22.02 -14.47
N SER A 252 -1.97 -21.31 -14.95
CA SER A 252 -2.24 -21.13 -16.37
C SER A 252 -2.10 -19.67 -16.78
N LEU A 253 -1.42 -19.42 -17.90
CA LEU A 253 -1.25 -18.11 -18.49
C LEU A 253 -1.95 -18.07 -19.84
N GLU A 254 -2.65 -16.98 -20.13
CA GLU A 254 -3.37 -16.80 -21.39
C GLU A 254 -3.27 -15.36 -21.88
N LEU A 255 -2.97 -15.15 -23.17
CA LEU A 255 -2.86 -13.81 -23.74
C LEU A 255 -4.16 -13.34 -24.38
N TYR A 256 -4.53 -12.08 -24.09
CA TYR A 256 -5.71 -11.43 -24.63
C TYR A 256 -5.39 -10.02 -25.17
N PRO A 257 -5.64 -9.71 -26.44
CA PRO A 257 -5.91 -10.64 -27.56
C PRO A 257 -4.73 -11.62 -27.81
N PRO A 258 -4.99 -12.77 -28.45
CA PRO A 258 -3.93 -13.73 -28.79
C PRO A 258 -2.94 -13.14 -29.81
N LEU A 259 -1.74 -13.71 -29.83
CA LEU A 259 -0.73 -13.37 -30.81
C LEU A 259 -1.11 -13.88 -32.20
N THR A 260 -0.94 -13.03 -33.22
CA THR A 260 -1.10 -13.44 -34.63
C THR A 260 -0.02 -14.42 -35.07
N GLU A 261 1.21 -14.20 -34.60
CA GLU A 261 2.36 -15.07 -34.80
C GLU A 261 3.02 -15.36 -33.46
N THR A 262 3.27 -16.64 -33.17
CA THR A 262 3.96 -17.07 -31.96
C THR A 262 5.46 -17.08 -32.15
N LEU A 263 6.20 -16.90 -31.06
CA LEU A 263 7.66 -17.02 -31.07
C LEU A 263 8.05 -18.48 -30.91
N SER A 264 9.20 -18.89 -31.47
CA SER A 264 9.71 -20.23 -31.17
C SER A 264 10.20 -20.32 -29.73
N THR A 265 10.05 -21.50 -29.12
CA THR A 265 10.57 -21.78 -27.77
C THR A 265 12.08 -21.54 -27.67
N ASP A 266 12.81 -21.76 -28.76
CA ASP A 266 14.25 -21.58 -28.84
C ASP A 266 14.64 -20.10 -28.79
N ILE A 267 13.86 -19.21 -29.44
CA ILE A 267 14.08 -17.75 -29.36
C ILE A 267 13.89 -17.26 -27.93
N ILE A 268 12.81 -17.69 -27.26
CA ILE A 268 12.51 -17.27 -25.88
C ILE A 268 13.59 -17.77 -24.92
N SER A 269 13.93 -19.06 -24.99
CA SER A 269 14.95 -19.65 -24.10
C SER A 269 16.34 -19.05 -24.34
N THR A 270 16.68 -18.74 -25.60
CA THR A 270 17.92 -18.05 -25.96
C THR A 270 17.95 -16.63 -25.38
N GLN A 271 16.86 -15.87 -25.52
CA GLN A 271 16.74 -14.53 -24.93
C GLN A 271 16.89 -14.57 -23.40
N GLN A 272 16.17 -15.48 -22.73
CA GLN A 272 16.26 -15.67 -21.28
C GLN A 272 17.66 -16.08 -20.83
N SER A 273 18.35 -16.93 -21.60
CA SER A 273 19.73 -17.34 -21.34
C SER A 273 20.69 -16.14 -21.45
N LEU A 274 20.58 -15.35 -22.52
CA LEU A 274 21.40 -14.16 -22.73
C LEU A 274 21.18 -13.09 -21.65
N GLU A 275 19.93 -12.88 -21.22
CA GLU A 275 19.60 -11.96 -20.12
C GLU A 275 20.18 -12.42 -18.78
N ARG A 276 20.07 -13.73 -18.47
CA ARG A 276 20.66 -14.32 -17.26
C ARG A 276 22.18 -14.23 -17.27
N GLN A 277 22.84 -14.54 -18.39
CA GLN A 277 24.29 -14.42 -18.54
C GLN A 277 24.76 -12.97 -18.39
N ARG A 278 24.06 -12.02 -19.05
CA ARG A 278 24.37 -10.59 -18.94
C ARG A 278 24.22 -10.10 -17.50
N THR A 279 23.19 -10.56 -16.79
CA THR A 279 22.95 -10.24 -15.39
C THR A 279 24.04 -10.80 -14.49
N ALA A 280 24.34 -12.10 -14.62
CA ALA A 280 25.37 -12.76 -13.84
C ALA A 280 26.76 -12.10 -14.05
N GLU A 281 27.08 -11.70 -15.28
CA GLU A 281 28.34 -11.01 -15.57
C GLU A 281 28.39 -9.62 -14.92
N LYS A 282 27.32 -8.82 -14.98
CA LYS A 282 27.24 -7.53 -14.29
C LYS A 282 27.40 -7.69 -12.77
N GLU A 283 26.70 -8.66 -12.18
CA GLU A 283 26.81 -8.97 -10.74
C GLU A 283 28.21 -9.42 -10.35
N ARG A 284 28.86 -10.26 -11.18
CA ARG A 284 30.24 -10.71 -10.98
C ARG A 284 31.22 -9.53 -11.05
N LEU A 285 31.10 -8.67 -12.06
CA LEU A 285 31.94 -7.48 -12.21
C LEU A 285 31.77 -6.52 -11.03
N PHE A 286 30.52 -6.28 -10.60
CA PHE A 286 30.23 -5.46 -9.43
C PHE A 286 30.81 -6.06 -8.14
N LEU A 287 30.74 -7.39 -7.96
CA LEU A 287 31.34 -8.05 -6.81
C LEU A 287 32.86 -7.88 -6.77
N VAL A 288 33.54 -8.00 -7.91
CA VAL A 288 34.99 -7.76 -8.01
C VAL A 288 35.31 -6.30 -7.68
N TYR A 289 34.56 -5.37 -8.25
CA TYR A 289 34.67 -3.93 -7.96
C TYR A 289 34.47 -3.65 -6.46
N ALA A 290 33.39 -4.16 -5.86
CA ALA A 290 33.07 -3.96 -4.44
C ALA A 290 34.15 -4.51 -3.52
N LYS A 291 34.74 -5.67 -3.85
CA LYS A 291 35.88 -6.24 -3.11
C LYS A 291 37.12 -5.36 -3.19
N GLN A 292 37.42 -4.79 -4.36
CA GLN A 292 38.52 -3.84 -4.51
C GLN A 292 38.25 -2.56 -3.71
N TRP A 293 37.08 -1.96 -3.89
CA TRP A 293 36.67 -0.75 -3.18
C TRP A 293 36.72 -0.93 -1.66
N TRP A 294 36.33 -2.10 -1.16
CA TRP A 294 36.39 -2.44 0.26
C TRP A 294 37.83 -2.52 0.79
N ARG A 295 38.74 -3.13 0.04
CA ARG A 295 40.17 -3.15 0.40
C ARG A 295 40.75 -1.75 0.49
N GLU A 296 40.48 -0.91 -0.51
CA GLU A 296 40.89 0.49 -0.50
C GLU A 296 40.30 1.26 0.69
N PHE A 297 39.05 0.97 1.08
CA PHE A 297 38.44 1.58 2.26
C PHE A 297 39.17 1.19 3.56
N LEU A 298 39.54 -0.08 3.70
CA LEU A 298 40.26 -0.58 4.87
C LEU A 298 41.71 -0.04 4.96
N GLU A 299 42.35 0.23 3.81
CA GLU A 299 43.69 0.79 3.74
C GLU A 299 43.77 2.25 4.23
N ILE A 300 42.65 2.99 4.26
CA ILE A 300 42.64 4.38 4.72
C ILE A 300 43.05 4.50 6.19
N ARG A 301 42.46 3.69 7.09
CA ARG A 301 42.73 3.69 8.55
C ARG A 301 42.43 2.32 9.17
N PRO A 302 43.24 1.84 10.15
CA PRO A 302 42.98 0.57 10.83
C PRO A 302 41.61 0.47 11.52
N SER A 303 41.10 1.60 12.05
CA SER A 303 39.77 1.65 12.71
C SER A 303 38.60 1.34 11.77
N HIS A 304 38.82 1.31 10.45
CA HIS A 304 37.76 1.00 9.49
C HIS A 304 37.30 -0.46 9.55
N GLN A 305 38.11 -1.38 10.10
CA GLN A 305 37.73 -2.78 10.26
C GLN A 305 36.54 -2.98 11.21
N SER A 306 36.34 -2.07 12.17
CA SER A 306 35.22 -2.13 13.13
C SER A 306 34.00 -1.29 12.70
N LYS A 307 34.09 -0.52 11.59
CA LYS A 307 32.99 0.31 11.12
C LYS A 307 31.92 -0.54 10.45
N LEU A 308 30.64 -0.26 10.75
CA LEU A 308 29.50 -0.95 10.15
C LEU A 308 29.21 -0.42 8.74
N VAL A 309 29.85 -1.00 7.72
CA VAL A 309 29.63 -0.67 6.31
C VAL A 309 28.95 -1.85 5.61
N LYS A 310 27.70 -1.66 5.19
CA LYS A 310 26.87 -2.72 4.61
C LYS A 310 26.74 -2.53 3.10
N ILE A 311 27.56 -3.25 2.31
CA ILE A 311 27.50 -3.19 0.83
C ILE A 311 26.42 -4.13 0.27
N PHE A 312 26.32 -5.33 0.84
CA PHE A 312 25.38 -6.38 0.42
C PHE A 312 24.48 -6.80 1.57
N ALA A 313 23.22 -7.11 1.27
CA ALA A 313 22.26 -7.73 2.17
C ALA A 313 21.63 -8.96 1.49
N GLN A 314 21.18 -9.93 2.29
CA GLN A 314 20.53 -11.13 1.79
C GLN A 314 19.01 -10.92 1.76
N ASP A 315 18.37 -11.22 0.65
CA ASP A 315 16.91 -11.15 0.52
C ASP A 315 16.19 -12.35 1.16
N GLU A 316 14.85 -12.35 1.16
CA GLU A 316 14.06 -13.45 1.71
C GLU A 316 14.27 -14.80 0.98
N ASN A 317 14.81 -14.78 -0.23
CA ASN A 317 15.10 -15.96 -1.05
C ASN A 317 16.56 -16.42 -0.89
N GLY A 318 17.33 -15.81 0.02
CA GLY A 318 18.72 -16.17 0.26
C GLY A 318 19.71 -15.57 -0.75
N ILE A 319 19.28 -14.65 -1.60
CA ILE A 319 20.12 -14.03 -2.65
C ILE A 319 20.79 -12.77 -2.08
N ASN A 320 22.11 -12.67 -2.24
CA ASN A 320 22.86 -11.48 -1.85
C ASN A 320 22.69 -10.35 -2.88
N ARG A 321 22.21 -9.20 -2.44
CA ARG A 321 21.94 -8.02 -3.26
C ARG A 321 22.65 -6.79 -2.73
N PRO A 322 23.09 -5.87 -3.60
CA PRO A 322 23.57 -4.56 -3.16
C PRO A 322 22.47 -3.83 -2.38
N VAL A 323 22.80 -3.19 -1.26
CA VAL A 323 21.81 -2.48 -0.43
C VAL A 323 21.08 -1.36 -1.17
N CYS A 324 21.75 -0.74 -2.16
CA CYS A 324 21.17 0.32 -2.99
C CYS A 324 19.98 -0.18 -3.82
N SER A 325 19.87 -1.49 -4.08
CA SER A 325 18.76 -2.08 -4.85
C SER A 325 17.43 -2.05 -4.08
N TYR A 326 17.45 -1.91 -2.76
CA TYR A 326 16.25 -1.88 -1.90
C TYR A 326 15.63 -0.48 -1.79
N VAL A 327 16.32 0.56 -2.26
CA VAL A 327 15.83 1.93 -2.26
C VAL A 327 15.56 2.35 -3.69
N ARG A 328 14.38 2.90 -3.96
CA ARG A 328 14.01 3.52 -5.25
C ARG A 328 13.04 4.66 -4.98
N VAL A 329 12.85 5.56 -5.94
CA VAL A 329 11.88 6.65 -5.79
C VAL A 329 10.45 6.07 -5.75
N LEU A 330 9.74 6.24 -4.64
CA LEU A 330 8.37 5.77 -4.46
C LEU A 330 7.40 6.93 -4.28
N ARG A 331 6.50 7.13 -5.25
CA ARG A 331 5.44 8.13 -5.15
C ARG A 331 4.16 7.48 -4.65
N ALA A 332 3.66 7.93 -3.50
CA ALA A 332 2.44 7.42 -2.88
C ALA A 332 1.14 7.98 -3.52
N GLY A 333 1.23 8.75 -4.61
CA GLY A 333 0.07 9.39 -5.23
C GLY A 333 -0.65 10.31 -4.24
N ARG A 334 -1.99 10.18 -4.15
CA ARG A 334 -2.83 10.92 -3.19
C ARG A 334 -3.02 10.18 -1.86
N LEU A 335 -2.28 9.11 -1.61
CA LEU A 335 -2.44 8.28 -0.40
C LEU A 335 -1.68 8.83 0.81
N LEU A 336 -0.61 9.60 0.56
CA LEU A 336 0.18 10.26 1.59
C LEU A 336 0.45 11.70 1.12
N GLU A 337 0.07 12.67 1.94
CA GLU A 337 0.07 14.09 1.60
C GLU A 337 1.38 14.79 1.96
N SER A 338 2.14 14.24 2.90
CA SER A 338 3.39 14.86 3.35
C SER A 338 4.49 13.86 3.74
N PRO A 339 5.77 14.28 3.73
CA PRO A 339 6.89 13.47 4.22
C PRO A 339 6.73 12.98 5.66
N ARG A 340 6.11 13.80 6.53
CA ARG A 340 5.87 13.42 7.92
C ARG A 340 4.76 12.39 8.06
N GLN A 341 3.70 12.52 7.27
CA GLN A 341 2.65 11.50 7.19
C GLN A 341 3.21 10.18 6.63
N ALA A 342 4.15 10.23 5.69
CA ALA A 342 4.85 9.03 5.23
C ALA A 342 5.69 8.38 6.33
N ALA A 343 6.41 9.16 7.13
CA ALA A 343 7.10 8.64 8.31
C ALA A 343 6.13 8.01 9.32
N ARG A 344 4.97 8.67 9.55
CA ARG A 344 3.90 8.12 10.39
C ARG A 344 3.38 6.79 9.85
N PHE A 345 3.04 6.71 8.57
CA PHE A 345 2.62 5.46 7.91
C PHE A 345 3.62 4.32 8.11
N VAL A 346 4.90 4.56 7.82
CA VAL A 346 5.93 3.53 7.98
C VAL A 346 6.04 3.08 9.43
N SER A 347 5.93 3.98 10.41
CA SER A 347 5.96 3.63 11.84
C SER A 347 4.76 2.80 12.32
N LEU A 348 3.71 2.67 11.50
CA LEU A 348 2.53 1.87 11.82
C LEU A 348 2.64 0.42 11.34
N LEU A 349 3.61 0.11 10.48
CA LEU A 349 3.97 -1.26 10.16
C LEU A 349 4.67 -1.88 11.39
N ALA A 350 4.37 -3.15 11.69
CA ALA A 350 4.87 -3.73 12.93
C ALA A 350 6.37 -4.08 12.81
N HIS A 351 7.12 -3.83 13.88
CA HIS A 351 8.53 -4.20 13.95
C HIS A 351 8.67 -5.66 14.39
N GLU A 352 9.30 -6.48 13.55
CA GLU A 352 9.62 -7.87 13.85
C GLU A 352 11.00 -8.20 13.28
N LYS A 353 11.86 -8.76 14.13
CA LYS A 353 13.18 -9.21 13.70
C LYS A 353 13.08 -10.58 13.05
N ALA A 354 13.97 -10.86 12.11
CA ALA A 354 14.05 -12.17 11.47
C ALA A 354 14.18 -13.29 12.53
N PRO A 355 13.35 -14.34 12.47
CA PRO A 355 13.41 -15.44 13.42
C PRO A 355 14.72 -16.21 13.26
N VAL A 356 15.33 -16.61 14.36
CA VAL A 356 16.54 -17.43 14.37
C VAL A 356 16.16 -18.85 14.79
N VAL A 357 16.33 -19.81 13.89
CA VAL A 357 16.13 -21.23 14.21
C VAL A 357 17.44 -21.80 14.76
N GLY A 358 17.38 -22.49 15.91
CA GLY A 358 18.49 -23.32 16.40
C GLY A 358 19.65 -22.60 17.10
N GLY A 359 19.44 -21.42 17.70
CA GLY A 359 20.48 -20.75 18.51
C GLY A 359 21.69 -20.25 17.72
N GLY A 360 21.62 -20.23 16.39
CA GLY A 360 22.62 -19.62 15.51
C GLY A 360 22.73 -18.11 15.74
N GLY A 361 23.76 -17.49 15.15
CA GLY A 361 23.89 -16.03 15.16
C GLY A 361 22.67 -15.36 14.53
N LYS A 362 22.36 -14.13 14.95
CA LYS A 362 21.28 -13.31 14.36
C LYS A 362 21.44 -13.27 12.83
N GLN A 363 20.50 -13.84 12.10
CA GLN A 363 20.49 -13.76 10.64
C GLN A 363 19.69 -12.54 10.23
N GLU A 364 20.38 -11.53 9.70
CA GLU A 364 19.78 -10.34 9.14
C GLU A 364 19.23 -10.67 7.73
N GLN A 365 17.94 -10.40 7.51
CA GLN A 365 17.26 -10.65 6.23
C GLN A 365 16.52 -9.38 5.81
N TRP A 366 16.77 -8.91 4.59
CA TRP A 366 16.13 -7.71 4.04
C TRP A 366 15.02 -8.15 3.08
N CYS A 367 13.79 -7.78 3.37
CA CYS A 367 12.66 -8.18 2.54
C CYS A 367 12.60 -7.32 1.27
N THR A 368 12.19 -7.93 0.16
CA THR A 368 11.69 -7.15 -0.98
C THR A 368 10.52 -6.28 -0.54
N LEU A 369 10.34 -5.10 -1.17
CA LEU A 369 9.27 -4.19 -0.74
C LEU A 369 7.89 -4.85 -0.81
N MET A 370 7.63 -5.66 -1.84
CA MET A 370 6.34 -6.37 -1.96
C MET A 370 6.13 -7.35 -0.80
N ALA A 371 7.15 -8.15 -0.45
CA ALA A 371 7.08 -9.08 0.66
C ALA A 371 6.85 -8.33 2.00
N PHE A 372 7.57 -7.23 2.22
CA PHE A 372 7.42 -6.39 3.41
C PHE A 372 6.00 -5.79 3.53
N LEU A 373 5.48 -5.18 2.46
CA LEU A 373 4.14 -4.58 2.46
C LEU A 373 3.04 -5.64 2.66
N CYS A 374 3.14 -6.79 1.97
CA CYS A 374 2.16 -7.87 2.10
C CYS A 374 2.19 -8.56 3.47
N ARG A 375 3.38 -8.66 4.08
CA ARG A 375 3.52 -9.18 5.45
C ARG A 375 3.03 -8.16 6.49
N GLY A 376 3.17 -6.87 6.23
CA GLY A 376 2.77 -5.79 7.15
C GLY A 376 3.70 -5.61 8.36
N LYS A 377 4.84 -6.32 8.37
CA LYS A 377 5.84 -6.29 9.43
C LYS A 377 7.23 -6.69 8.95
N GLY A 378 8.27 -6.20 9.62
CA GLY A 378 9.67 -6.40 9.22
C GLY A 378 10.68 -5.72 10.15
N ASP A 379 11.96 -5.80 9.81
CA ASP A 379 13.05 -5.27 10.64
C ASP A 379 13.27 -3.77 10.39
N CYS A 380 14.18 -3.13 11.13
CA CYS A 380 14.40 -1.69 11.02
C CYS A 380 14.94 -1.26 9.65
N GLU A 381 15.66 -2.13 8.96
CA GLU A 381 16.18 -1.97 7.61
C GLU A 381 15.06 -1.90 6.57
N ASP A 382 14.05 -2.78 6.67
CA ASP A 382 12.87 -2.78 5.80
C ASP A 382 12.09 -1.46 5.94
N HIS A 383 11.91 -1.00 7.18
CA HIS A 383 11.25 0.27 7.47
C HIS A 383 12.07 1.46 6.96
N ALA A 384 13.40 1.46 7.14
CA ALA A 384 14.26 2.54 6.69
C ALA A 384 14.32 2.64 5.15
N THR A 385 14.37 1.52 4.44
CA THR A 385 14.39 1.48 2.97
C THR A 385 13.06 1.96 2.37
N LEU A 386 11.91 1.57 2.94
CA LEU A 386 10.60 2.10 2.54
C LEU A 386 10.50 3.60 2.81
N LEU A 387 10.86 4.06 4.01
CA LEU A 387 10.80 5.49 4.35
C LEU A 387 11.71 6.31 3.43
N CYS A 388 12.94 5.89 3.20
CA CYS A 388 13.86 6.56 2.29
C CYS A 388 13.26 6.65 0.88
N SER A 389 12.67 5.57 0.39
CA SER A 389 12.01 5.51 -0.92
C SER A 389 10.85 6.52 -1.04
N LEU A 390 10.03 6.65 0.00
CA LEU A 390 8.92 7.61 0.07
C LEU A 390 9.43 9.07 0.13
N LEU A 391 10.44 9.36 0.96
CA LEU A 391 11.00 10.71 1.08
C LEU A 391 11.64 11.17 -0.24
N LEU A 392 12.33 10.27 -0.95
CA LEU A 392 12.80 10.50 -2.32
C LEU A 392 11.63 10.80 -3.27
N GLY A 393 10.50 10.11 -3.10
CA GLY A 393 9.26 10.36 -3.83
C GLY A 393 8.69 11.77 -3.66
N PHE A 394 8.87 12.36 -2.48
CA PHE A 394 8.55 13.77 -2.19
C PHE A 394 9.65 14.75 -2.63
N GLY A 395 10.73 14.27 -3.26
CA GLY A 395 11.83 15.10 -3.76
C GLY A 395 12.85 15.52 -2.70
N LEU A 396 12.89 14.88 -1.53
CA LEU A 396 13.91 15.13 -0.51
C LEU A 396 15.21 14.40 -0.84
N ASP A 397 16.37 15.02 -0.52
CA ASP A 397 17.70 14.38 -0.62
C ASP A 397 17.88 13.39 0.55
N ALA A 398 17.32 12.18 0.40
CA ALA A 398 17.21 11.18 1.45
C ALA A 398 18.16 9.98 1.26
N TYR A 399 18.67 9.46 2.38
CA TYR A 399 19.62 8.36 2.46
C TYR A 399 19.29 7.44 3.64
N VAL A 400 19.45 6.13 3.45
CA VAL A 400 19.49 5.17 4.55
C VAL A 400 20.88 5.25 5.20
N CYS A 401 20.92 5.39 6.52
CA CYS A 401 22.14 5.34 7.34
C CYS A 401 22.23 3.98 8.02
N VAL A 402 23.44 3.41 8.05
CA VAL A 402 23.74 2.16 8.77
C VAL A 402 24.79 2.46 9.83
N GLY A 403 24.51 2.04 11.06
CA GLY A 403 25.36 2.34 12.21
C GLY A 403 24.84 1.70 13.48
N THR A 404 25.02 2.37 14.62
CA THR A 404 24.61 1.85 15.94
C THR A 404 23.78 2.84 16.75
N LYS A 405 22.94 2.31 17.66
CA LYS A 405 22.36 3.06 18.79
C LYS A 405 23.20 2.87 20.06
N ALA A 406 22.68 3.32 21.19
CA ALA A 406 23.20 3.02 22.52
C ALA A 406 23.54 1.52 22.69
N LYS A 407 24.62 1.23 23.44
CA LYS A 407 25.15 -0.11 23.68
C LYS A 407 25.65 -0.84 22.41
N GLY A 408 25.94 -0.11 21.32
CA GLY A 408 26.53 -0.68 20.11
C GLY A 408 25.58 -1.56 19.30
N VAL A 409 24.26 -1.45 19.52
CA VAL A 409 23.26 -2.23 18.79
C VAL A 409 23.17 -1.73 17.34
N PRO A 410 23.40 -2.57 16.32
CA PRO A 410 23.22 -2.19 14.92
C PRO A 410 21.80 -1.68 14.66
N HIS A 411 21.69 -0.62 13.85
CA HIS A 411 20.41 -0.03 13.48
C HIS A 411 20.50 0.72 12.16
N ALA A 412 19.40 0.73 11.42
CA ALA A 412 19.22 1.55 10.22
C ALA A 412 18.18 2.65 10.45
N TRP A 413 18.47 3.86 9.97
CA TRP A 413 17.55 5.01 10.01
C TRP A 413 17.67 5.83 8.73
N VAL A 414 16.86 6.87 8.56
CA VAL A 414 16.90 7.70 7.35
C VAL A 414 17.42 9.10 7.68
N LEU A 415 18.27 9.64 6.82
CA LEU A 415 18.78 11.00 6.86
C LEU A 415 18.26 11.77 5.66
N THR A 416 17.88 13.03 5.86
CA THR A 416 17.62 13.98 4.78
C THR A 416 18.52 15.19 4.90
N ARG A 417 19.02 15.68 3.76
CA ARG A 417 19.79 16.92 3.65
C ARG A 417 18.91 18.05 3.14
N GLY A 418 18.80 19.11 3.93
CA GLY A 418 18.19 20.36 3.50
C GLY A 418 19.08 21.10 2.50
N THR A 419 18.48 21.97 1.70
CA THR A 419 19.22 22.84 0.76
C THR A 419 20.10 23.87 1.49
N ASP A 420 19.75 24.18 2.74
CA ASP A 420 20.52 24.99 3.68
C ASP A 420 21.68 24.22 4.36
N GLY A 421 21.88 22.95 3.99
CA GLY A 421 22.85 22.06 4.62
C GLY A 421 22.39 21.47 5.95
N SER A 422 21.16 21.75 6.39
CA SER A 422 20.63 21.15 7.61
C SER A 422 20.46 19.64 7.46
N ILE A 423 20.78 18.91 8.53
CA ILE A 423 20.70 17.45 8.55
C ILE A 423 19.57 17.03 9.48
N THR A 424 18.62 16.26 8.96
CA THR A 424 17.53 15.69 9.77
C THR A 424 17.61 14.18 9.75
N PHE A 425 17.64 13.56 10.92
CA PHE A 425 17.45 12.12 11.07
C PHE A 425 15.97 11.78 11.29
N TRP A 426 15.53 10.67 10.72
CA TRP A 426 14.18 10.14 10.79
C TRP A 426 14.23 8.71 11.33
N GLU A 427 13.59 8.48 12.47
CA GLU A 427 13.44 7.15 13.05
C GLU A 427 12.24 6.44 12.43
N SER A 428 12.51 5.47 11.56
CA SER A 428 11.49 4.76 10.76
C SER A 428 10.46 4.01 11.60
N LEU A 429 10.85 3.52 12.78
CA LEU A 429 9.98 2.76 13.69
C LEU A 429 9.05 3.63 14.54
N THR A 430 9.30 4.93 14.64
CA THR A 430 8.54 5.81 15.58
C THR A 430 8.07 7.12 14.96
N ALA A 431 8.48 7.41 13.72
CA ALA A 431 8.29 8.67 13.02
C ALA A 431 8.93 9.90 13.68
N HIS A 432 9.75 9.73 14.72
CA HIS A 432 10.45 10.84 15.35
C HIS A 432 11.52 11.42 14.42
N ARG A 433 11.68 12.74 14.51
CA ARG A 433 12.66 13.50 13.74
C ARG A 433 13.63 14.16 14.70
N TYR A 434 14.91 14.11 14.34
CA TYR A 434 15.98 14.71 15.11
C TYR A 434 16.77 15.64 14.21
N LEU A 435 16.81 16.93 14.55
CA LEU A 435 17.72 17.86 13.89
C LEU A 435 19.14 17.58 14.38
N HIS A 436 20.02 17.21 13.46
CA HIS A 436 21.42 16.98 13.75
C HIS A 436 22.18 18.29 13.73
N ARG A 437 23.01 18.50 14.75
CA ARG A 437 23.97 19.59 14.83
C ARG A 437 25.30 18.96 15.19
N ALA A 438 26.26 19.01 14.27
CA ALA A 438 27.60 18.53 14.53
C ALA A 438 28.22 19.37 15.65
N ILE A 439 28.83 18.70 16.62
CA ILE A 439 29.59 19.37 17.67
C ILE A 439 30.96 19.72 17.10
N ASP A 440 31.29 21.00 17.14
CA ASP A 440 32.64 21.46 16.82
C ASP A 440 33.54 21.27 18.06
N PRO A 441 34.51 20.34 18.02
CA PRO A 441 35.40 20.08 19.15
C PRO A 441 36.31 21.28 19.47
N ASP A 442 36.51 22.20 18.53
CA ASP A 442 37.39 23.37 18.68
C ASP A 442 36.63 24.63 19.12
N ALA A 443 35.30 24.56 19.24
CA ALA A 443 34.49 25.67 19.71
C ALA A 443 34.74 25.96 21.21
N PRO A 444 34.73 27.24 21.64
CA PRO A 444 34.88 27.60 23.05
C PRO A 444 33.81 26.90 23.90
N PRO A 445 34.14 26.43 25.13
CA PRO A 445 33.26 25.61 25.93
C PRO A 445 31.96 26.36 26.24
N LEU A 446 30.91 26.05 25.49
CA LEU A 446 29.55 26.46 25.82
C LEU A 446 29.08 25.67 27.05
N ALA A 447 28.19 26.30 27.82
CA ALA A 447 27.46 25.74 28.94
C ALA A 447 26.92 24.31 28.64
N PRO A 448 26.61 23.49 29.68
CA PRO A 448 26.64 22.02 29.62
C PRO A 448 26.13 21.48 28.28
N THR A 449 26.99 20.70 27.61
CA THR A 449 26.71 20.07 26.31
C THR A 449 25.29 19.51 26.30
N PRO A 450 24.41 19.98 25.40
CA PRO A 450 23.03 19.50 25.37
C PRO A 450 23.05 17.98 25.18
N LYS A 451 22.16 17.28 25.90
CA LYS A 451 22.00 15.82 25.76
C LYS A 451 21.90 15.47 24.26
N PRO A 452 22.48 14.34 23.81
CA PRO A 452 22.43 13.92 22.42
C PRO A 452 20.98 14.00 21.92
N SER A 453 20.75 14.79 20.86
CA SER A 453 19.39 15.01 20.36
C SER A 453 18.77 13.74 19.80
N SER A 454 19.60 12.79 19.33
CA SER A 454 19.18 11.54 18.71
C SER A 454 19.74 10.29 19.43
N PRO A 455 19.11 9.12 19.25
CA PRO A 455 19.56 7.87 19.88
C PRO A 455 20.77 7.21 19.17
N TYR A 456 21.20 7.76 18.03
CA TYR A 456 22.27 7.20 17.21
C TYR A 456 23.65 7.53 17.79
N ARG A 457 24.58 6.59 17.63
CA ARG A 457 25.93 6.66 18.22
C ARG A 457 27.01 6.61 17.17
N THR A 458 26.98 5.65 16.26
CA THR A 458 27.93 5.58 15.15
C THR A 458 27.24 5.52 13.80
N VAL A 459 27.90 5.98 12.74
CA VAL A 459 27.47 5.86 11.34
C VAL A 459 28.64 5.38 10.48
N GLY A 460 28.48 4.21 9.86
CA GLY A 460 29.50 3.59 9.02
C GLY A 460 29.30 3.87 7.54
N CYS A 461 28.08 3.81 7.04
CA CYS A 461 27.76 4.17 5.66
C CYS A 461 26.37 4.78 5.50
N VAL A 462 26.19 5.50 4.40
CA VAL A 462 24.91 6.04 3.94
C VAL A 462 24.71 5.67 2.47
N PHE A 463 23.48 5.39 2.07
CA PHE A 463 23.19 5.02 0.69
C PHE A 463 21.76 5.38 0.28
N ASN A 464 21.53 5.49 -1.02
CA ASN A 464 20.21 5.57 -1.61
C ASN A 464 20.20 4.78 -2.93
N HIS A 465 19.21 5.04 -3.79
CA HIS A 465 19.05 4.36 -5.07
C HIS A 465 20.14 4.67 -6.14
N GLN A 466 20.98 5.68 -5.91
CA GLN A 466 21.99 6.15 -6.87
C GLN A 466 23.42 6.13 -6.31
N THR A 467 23.55 6.28 -5.00
CA THR A 467 24.83 6.58 -4.35
C THR A 467 25.05 5.67 -3.14
N PHE A 468 26.31 5.30 -2.92
CA PHE A 468 26.77 4.58 -1.74
C PHE A 468 28.03 5.27 -1.23
N LEU A 469 28.02 5.64 0.06
CA LEU A 469 29.07 6.43 0.70
C LEU A 469 29.45 5.79 2.04
N ALA A 470 30.72 5.48 2.25
CA ALA A 470 31.22 5.06 3.56
C ALA A 470 31.97 6.18 4.27
N ASN A 471 31.77 6.25 5.59
CA ASN A 471 32.36 7.27 6.44
C ASN A 471 33.86 7.00 6.63
N CYS A 472 34.71 7.82 6.00
CA CYS A 472 36.17 7.76 6.14
C CYS A 472 36.75 8.81 7.10
N GLN A 473 35.89 9.51 7.86
CA GLN A 473 36.32 10.43 8.91
C GLN A 473 37.05 9.68 10.06
N PRO A 474 37.90 10.38 10.84
CA PRO A 474 38.64 9.80 11.96
C PRO A 474 37.76 9.07 12.99
N SER A 475 36.59 9.65 13.27
CA SER A 475 35.58 9.10 14.16
C SER A 475 34.33 8.73 13.35
N ASP A 476 33.69 7.63 13.71
CA ASP A 476 32.36 7.25 13.22
C ASP A 476 31.23 7.75 14.12
N ALA A 477 31.54 8.48 15.19
CA ALA A 477 30.55 9.04 16.11
C ALA A 477 29.62 10.02 15.40
N VAL A 478 28.31 9.79 15.52
CA VAL A 478 27.28 10.61 14.83
C VAL A 478 27.36 12.07 15.25
N GLU A 479 27.62 12.35 16.54
CA GLU A 479 27.69 13.71 17.09
C GLU A 479 28.83 14.57 16.51
N LEU A 480 29.93 13.92 16.10
CA LEU A 480 31.09 14.57 15.46
C LEU A 480 31.04 14.50 13.93
N CYS A 481 30.13 13.70 13.37
CA CYS A 481 30.11 13.40 11.96
C CYS A 481 29.65 14.61 11.13
N VAL A 482 30.46 14.97 10.14
CA VAL A 482 30.11 15.99 9.14
C VAL A 482 29.55 15.32 7.89
N PHE A 483 28.27 15.53 7.63
CA PHE A 483 27.52 14.96 6.50
C PHE A 483 27.69 15.77 5.20
N ASP A 484 28.94 16.10 4.87
CA ASP A 484 29.33 16.73 3.61
C ASP A 484 29.75 15.67 2.60
N PHE A 485 28.77 15.20 1.82
CA PHE A 485 28.97 14.11 0.84
C PHE A 485 29.76 14.53 -0.39
N GLN A 486 30.02 15.82 -0.59
CA GLN A 486 30.86 16.30 -1.70
C GLN A 486 32.35 16.12 -1.37
N ASN A 487 32.69 16.03 -0.09
CA ASN A 487 34.07 15.91 0.35
C ASN A 487 34.54 14.45 0.43
N GLN A 488 35.31 14.03 -0.57
CA GLN A 488 35.85 12.67 -0.68
C GLN A 488 36.82 12.27 0.44
N SER A 489 37.39 13.24 1.17
CA SER A 489 38.22 12.95 2.35
C SER A 489 37.40 12.54 3.58
N ARG A 490 36.09 12.80 3.57
CA ARG A 490 35.14 12.46 4.65
C ARG A 490 34.23 11.28 4.29
N TRP A 491 33.87 11.17 3.01
CA TRP A 491 33.02 10.09 2.51
C TRP A 491 33.64 9.45 1.26
N LYS A 492 33.98 8.16 1.34
CA LYS A 492 34.41 7.39 0.17
C LYS A 492 33.16 6.94 -0.59
N ALA A 493 32.99 7.40 -1.82
CA ALA A 493 31.88 7.01 -2.68
C ALA A 493 32.23 5.76 -3.51
N MET A 494 31.21 4.98 -3.86
CA MET A 494 31.29 4.05 -5.01
C MET A 494 30.99 4.79 -6.32
N SER A 495 31.44 4.24 -7.44
CA SER A 495 31.08 4.72 -8.78
C SER A 495 29.59 4.54 -9.01
N GLU A 496 28.94 5.62 -9.45
CA GLU A 496 27.52 5.60 -9.81
C GLU A 496 27.26 4.69 -11.01
N GLU A 497 28.20 4.58 -11.95
CA GLU A 497 28.09 3.70 -13.12
C GLU A 497 28.10 2.24 -12.69
N ALA A 498 28.99 1.89 -11.74
CA ALA A 498 29.03 0.56 -11.15
C ALA A 498 27.72 0.22 -10.45
N LEU A 499 27.17 1.15 -9.64
CA LEU A 499 25.89 0.97 -8.97
C LEU A 499 24.73 0.86 -9.97
N LYS A 500 24.63 1.77 -10.94
CA LYS A 500 23.60 1.77 -12.00
C LYS A 500 23.61 0.46 -12.79
N SER A 501 24.78 -0.16 -12.99
CA SER A 501 24.86 -1.44 -13.70
C SER A 501 24.07 -2.57 -13.02
N VAL A 502 23.95 -2.57 -11.69
CA VAL A 502 23.29 -3.64 -10.91
C VAL A 502 21.98 -3.21 -10.24
N CYS A 503 21.77 -1.91 -10.02
CA CYS A 503 20.60 -1.36 -9.31
C CYS A 503 19.54 -0.73 -10.24
N ALA A 504 19.85 -0.46 -11.52
CA ALA A 504 18.89 0.19 -12.41
C ALA A 504 17.66 -0.69 -12.72
N PRO A 505 16.44 -0.10 -12.85
CA PRO A 505 15.25 -0.82 -13.29
C PRO A 505 15.48 -1.56 -14.60
N GLY A 506 15.16 -2.86 -14.66
CA GLY A 506 15.31 -3.69 -15.86
C GLY A 506 16.76 -4.04 -16.26
N SER A 507 17.78 -3.58 -15.51
CA SER A 507 19.20 -3.87 -15.83
C SER A 507 19.60 -5.31 -15.50
N THR A 508 18.84 -5.96 -14.63
CA THR A 508 19.00 -7.34 -14.15
C THR A 508 17.64 -7.86 -13.67
N THR A 509 17.54 -9.16 -13.38
CA THR A 509 16.57 -9.75 -12.43
C THR A 509 16.68 -9.16 -11.00
N SER A 510 17.30 -7.97 -10.84
CA SER A 510 17.05 -7.04 -9.76
C SER A 510 15.56 -6.96 -9.51
N LEU A 511 15.24 -6.86 -8.22
CA LEU A 511 13.93 -6.63 -7.65
C LEU A 511 13.00 -5.92 -8.65
N PRO A 512 11.78 -6.46 -8.86
CA PRO A 512 10.82 -5.84 -9.77
C PRO A 512 10.64 -4.36 -9.42
N PRO A 513 10.10 -3.55 -10.35
CA PRO A 513 9.72 -2.17 -10.06
C PRO A 513 9.02 -2.06 -8.70
N LEU A 514 9.17 -0.92 -8.00
CA LEU A 514 8.55 -0.84 -6.68
C LEU A 514 7.03 -1.04 -6.79
N PRO A 515 6.46 -1.94 -5.98
CA PRO A 515 5.01 -2.10 -5.92
C PRO A 515 4.35 -0.77 -5.55
N PRO A 516 3.30 -0.33 -6.27
CA PRO A 516 2.52 0.82 -5.84
C PRO A 516 1.86 0.52 -4.48
N LEU A 517 1.66 1.58 -3.69
CA LEU A 517 0.89 1.45 -2.46
C LEU A 517 -0.59 1.23 -2.78
N CYS A 518 -1.21 0.31 -2.06
CA CYS A 518 -2.62 0.03 -2.13
C CYS A 518 -3.40 0.99 -1.22
N ALA A 519 -4.48 1.54 -1.77
CA ALA A 519 -5.43 2.32 -0.99
C ALA A 519 -6.03 1.45 0.14
N PRO A 520 -6.32 2.04 1.31
CA PRO A 520 -6.98 1.32 2.38
C PRO A 520 -8.35 0.79 1.95
N SER A 521 -8.65 -0.44 2.32
CA SER A 521 -9.97 -1.08 2.13
C SER A 521 -10.85 -1.01 3.38
N LEU A 522 -10.30 -0.59 4.52
CA LEU A 522 -11.03 -0.46 5.78
C LEU A 522 -11.76 0.88 5.86
N ASP A 523 -13.02 0.84 6.29
CA ASP A 523 -13.74 2.03 6.73
C ASP A 523 -13.28 2.42 8.15
N PRO A 524 -12.65 3.59 8.34
CA PRO A 524 -12.20 4.06 9.64
C PRO A 524 -13.36 4.23 10.64
N ALA A 525 -14.52 4.71 10.20
CA ALA A 525 -15.65 5.02 11.08
C ALA A 525 -16.33 3.74 11.57
N ALA A 526 -16.67 2.82 10.67
CA ALA A 526 -17.22 1.52 11.04
C ALA A 526 -16.26 0.73 11.94
N SER A 527 -14.95 0.73 11.62
CA SER A 527 -13.94 0.04 12.44
C SER A 527 -13.83 0.63 13.85
N SER A 528 -13.92 1.95 13.98
CA SER A 528 -13.90 2.65 15.28
C SER A 528 -15.10 2.27 16.13
N ASN A 529 -16.30 2.33 15.56
CA ASN A 529 -17.55 2.03 16.26
C ASN A 529 -17.60 0.57 16.72
N HIS A 530 -17.17 -0.37 15.86
CA HIS A 530 -17.14 -1.78 16.20
C HIS A 530 -16.19 -2.07 17.37
N LEU A 531 -14.96 -1.55 17.31
CA LEU A 531 -13.96 -1.74 18.37
C LEU A 531 -14.38 -1.05 19.68
N GLU A 532 -15.05 0.10 19.61
CA GLU A 532 -15.61 0.78 20.79
C GLU A 532 -16.68 -0.05 21.49
N LEU A 533 -17.58 -0.67 20.72
CA LEU A 533 -18.62 -1.55 21.26
C LEU A 533 -18.01 -2.78 21.96
N GLU A 534 -17.02 -3.42 21.34
CA GLU A 534 -16.31 -4.55 21.95
C GLU A 534 -15.60 -4.13 23.25
N MET A 535 -14.98 -2.96 23.28
CA MET A 535 -14.34 -2.42 24.48
C MET A 535 -15.33 -2.14 25.60
N ARG A 536 -16.50 -1.58 25.27
CA ARG A 536 -17.58 -1.36 26.25
C ARG A 536 -18.05 -2.69 26.86
N TYR A 537 -18.19 -3.72 26.02
CA TYR A 537 -18.55 -5.05 26.48
C TYR A 537 -17.49 -5.63 27.42
N LEU A 538 -16.20 -5.62 27.03
CA LEU A 538 -15.09 -6.13 27.84
C LEU A 538 -14.96 -5.41 29.19
N VAL A 539 -15.10 -4.09 29.23
CA VAL A 539 -15.09 -3.30 30.47
C VAL A 539 -16.26 -3.67 31.37
N SER A 540 -17.46 -3.81 30.79
CA SER A 540 -18.67 -4.12 31.56
C SER A 540 -18.60 -5.49 32.21
N GLU A 541 -18.11 -6.50 31.48
CA GLU A 541 -17.90 -7.86 32.01
C GLU A 541 -16.82 -7.86 33.09
N HIS A 542 -15.67 -7.23 32.86
CA HIS A 542 -14.61 -7.16 33.87
C HIS A 542 -15.06 -6.47 35.17
N ARG A 543 -15.86 -5.41 35.06
CA ARG A 543 -16.42 -4.72 36.23
C ARG A 543 -17.48 -5.55 36.96
N LYS A 544 -18.29 -6.30 36.21
CA LYS A 544 -19.26 -7.23 36.76
C LYS A 544 -18.58 -8.33 37.58
N ASP A 545 -17.44 -8.85 37.12
CA ASP A 545 -16.63 -9.82 37.87
C ASP A 545 -16.07 -9.26 39.20
N LEU A 546 -16.01 -7.93 39.32
CA LEU A 546 -15.57 -7.21 40.53
C LEU A 546 -16.75 -6.67 41.37
N ASP A 547 -17.98 -7.08 41.06
CA ASP A 547 -19.22 -6.58 41.67
C ASP A 547 -19.39 -5.05 41.58
N LEU A 548 -18.87 -4.44 40.50
CA LEU A 548 -18.98 -3.00 40.24
C LEU A 548 -20.08 -2.68 39.24
N VAL A 549 -20.92 -1.68 39.56
CA VAL A 549 -21.93 -1.17 38.63
C VAL A 549 -21.27 -0.38 37.52
N THR A 550 -21.61 -0.68 36.26
CA THR A 550 -21.10 0.04 35.08
C THR A 550 -22.17 0.99 34.55
N VAL A 551 -21.85 2.29 34.53
CA VAL A 551 -22.71 3.32 33.96
C VAL A 551 -21.93 4.12 32.92
N TRP A 552 -22.38 4.08 31.67
CA TRP A 552 -21.73 4.76 30.56
C TRP A 552 -22.18 6.24 30.45
N ASP A 553 -21.26 7.10 30.02
CA ASP A 553 -21.50 8.50 29.68
C ASP A 553 -21.12 8.76 28.21
N ASP A 554 -22.13 8.73 27.34
CA ASP A 554 -21.94 8.93 25.89
C ASP A 554 -21.48 10.34 25.53
N HIS A 555 -21.89 11.36 26.31
CA HIS A 555 -21.44 12.73 26.08
C HIS A 555 -19.95 12.86 26.38
N LEU A 556 -19.50 12.33 27.53
CA LEU A 556 -18.08 12.32 27.85
C LEU A 556 -17.28 11.52 26.82
N SER A 557 -17.76 10.33 26.41
CA SER A 557 -17.17 9.55 25.32
C SER A 557 -17.02 10.37 24.03
N TYR A 558 -18.05 11.12 23.64
CA TYR A 558 -17.98 12.01 22.47
C TYR A 558 -16.89 13.07 22.62
N LEU A 559 -16.76 13.71 23.78
CA LEU A 559 -15.73 14.74 24.06
C LEU A 559 -14.30 14.20 23.91
N LEU A 560 -14.05 12.92 24.26
CA LEU A 560 -12.72 12.31 24.08
C LEU A 560 -12.28 12.25 22.61
N SER A 561 -13.20 12.39 21.65
CA SER A 561 -12.88 12.36 20.22
C SER A 561 -11.89 13.44 19.82
N SER A 562 -11.98 14.64 20.40
CA SER A 562 -11.07 15.75 20.06
C SER A 562 -9.65 15.44 20.50
N ALA A 563 -9.46 14.93 21.72
CA ALA A 563 -8.15 14.51 22.22
C ALA A 563 -7.50 13.43 21.33
N LEU A 564 -8.25 12.38 20.96
CA LEU A 564 -7.71 11.32 20.10
C LEU A 564 -7.33 11.82 18.71
N SER A 565 -8.04 12.83 18.19
CA SER A 565 -7.72 13.49 16.92
C SER A 565 -6.43 14.30 17.02
N ALA A 566 -6.30 15.07 18.10
CA ALA A 566 -5.13 15.88 18.39
C ALA A 566 -3.88 15.01 18.51
N TYR A 567 -3.95 13.86 19.20
CA TYR A 567 -2.82 12.95 19.34
C TYR A 567 -2.34 12.39 17.99
N GLU A 568 -3.25 11.96 17.11
CA GLU A 568 -2.83 11.49 15.78
C GLU A 568 -2.28 12.63 14.92
N LEU A 569 -2.91 13.81 14.97
CA LEU A 569 -2.45 14.97 14.22
C LEU A 569 -1.05 15.42 14.66
N GLU A 570 -0.76 15.35 15.97
CA GLU A 570 0.57 15.60 16.52
C GLU A 570 1.59 14.58 16.00
N ARG A 571 1.22 13.30 15.87
CA ARG A 571 2.10 12.27 15.26
C ARG A 571 2.37 12.52 13.78
N CYS A 572 1.40 13.07 13.05
CA CYS A 572 1.54 13.40 11.62
C CYS A 572 2.32 14.69 11.36
N THR A 573 2.21 15.68 12.24
CA THR A 573 2.75 17.03 11.99
C THR A 573 3.98 17.34 12.86
N GLY A 574 4.10 16.68 14.01
CA GLY A 574 5.03 17.05 15.07
C GLY A 574 4.63 18.32 15.83
N VAL A 575 3.39 18.79 15.68
CA VAL A 575 2.86 19.99 16.33
C VAL A 575 1.62 19.59 17.16
N SER A 576 1.65 19.91 18.45
CA SER A 576 0.50 19.69 19.33
C SER A 576 -0.52 20.82 19.12
N CYS A 577 -1.79 20.46 18.88
CA CYS A 577 -2.89 21.38 18.64
C CYS A 577 -4.22 20.78 19.15
N GLY A 578 -5.15 21.63 19.62
CA GLY A 578 -6.49 21.18 20.05
C GLY A 578 -6.63 20.76 21.52
N ASN A 579 -5.58 20.90 22.33
CA ASN A 579 -5.61 20.50 23.75
C ASN A 579 -6.42 21.47 24.62
N GLU A 580 -6.47 22.77 24.29
CA GLU A 580 -7.16 23.79 25.08
C GLU A 580 -8.68 23.62 25.00
N GLU A 581 -9.22 23.44 23.80
CA GLU A 581 -10.64 23.23 23.56
C GLU A 581 -11.14 21.93 24.21
N PHE A 582 -10.32 20.88 24.18
CA PHE A 582 -10.61 19.64 24.89
C PHE A 582 -10.67 19.84 26.41
N GLN A 583 -9.67 20.52 27.00
CA GLN A 583 -9.66 20.78 28.44
C GLN A 583 -10.89 21.58 28.88
N ASP A 584 -11.26 22.60 28.11
CA ASP A 584 -12.42 23.43 28.43
C ASP A 584 -13.75 22.66 28.28
N ALA A 585 -13.87 21.79 27.28
CA ALA A 585 -15.04 20.94 27.13
C ALA A 585 -15.18 19.94 28.29
N VAL A 586 -14.08 19.32 28.71
CA VAL A 586 -14.07 18.39 29.87
C VAL A 586 -14.39 19.13 31.16
N ARG A 587 -13.79 20.31 31.41
CA ARG A 587 -14.08 21.14 32.60
C ARG A 587 -15.57 21.50 32.70
N ARG A 588 -16.25 21.73 31.57
CA ARG A 588 -17.70 22.00 31.55
C ARG A 588 -18.56 20.74 31.74
N ALA A 589 -18.08 19.58 31.30
CA ALA A 589 -18.81 18.31 31.39
C ALA A 589 -18.68 17.59 32.74
N VAL A 590 -17.69 17.98 33.55
CA VAL A 590 -17.41 17.45 34.88
C VAL A 590 -18.04 18.40 35.92
N PRO A 591 -19.05 17.97 36.67
CA PRO A 591 -19.70 18.82 37.66
C PRO A 591 -18.75 19.20 38.81
N ASP A 592 -19.06 20.31 39.50
CA ASP A 592 -18.31 20.71 40.69
C ASP A 592 -18.24 19.57 41.73
N GLY A 593 -17.06 19.42 42.35
CA GLY A 593 -16.78 18.33 43.30
C GLY A 593 -16.58 16.94 42.68
N HIS A 594 -16.59 16.81 41.34
CA HIS A 594 -16.22 15.57 40.65
C HIS A 594 -14.78 15.65 40.13
N THR A 595 -14.14 14.48 40.09
CA THR A 595 -12.80 14.28 39.52
C THR A 595 -12.94 13.62 38.16
N PHE A 596 -12.14 14.08 37.18
CA PHE A 596 -11.96 13.43 35.89
C PHE A 596 -10.59 12.76 35.82
N LYS A 597 -10.58 11.50 35.38
CA LYS A 597 -9.35 10.78 35.00
C LYS A 597 -9.51 10.29 33.57
N GLY A 598 -8.46 10.45 32.76
CA GLY A 598 -8.43 9.99 31.37
C GLY A 598 -7.07 9.41 31.03
N PHE A 599 -7.06 8.28 30.32
CA PHE A 599 -5.85 7.58 29.91
C PHE A 599 -5.90 7.22 28.42
N PRO A 600 -5.16 7.96 27.57
CA PRO A 600 -5.05 7.64 26.16
C PRO A 600 -3.96 6.59 25.92
N ILE A 601 -4.22 5.66 24.99
CA ILE A 601 -3.30 4.61 24.58
C ILE A 601 -3.43 4.36 23.08
N HIS A 602 -2.32 3.94 22.46
CA HIS A 602 -2.22 3.73 21.01
C HIS A 602 -1.78 2.30 20.69
N PHE A 603 -2.43 1.68 19.70
CA PHE A 603 -2.13 0.35 19.20
C PHE A 603 -1.97 0.33 17.67
N LEU A 604 -1.22 -0.66 17.18
CA LEU A 604 -1.02 -0.93 15.75
C LEU A 604 -1.97 -2.01 15.20
N HIS A 605 -2.89 -2.49 16.04
CA HIS A 605 -3.80 -3.59 15.72
C HIS A 605 -5.22 -3.29 16.19
N ARG A 606 -6.19 -4.00 15.61
CA ARG A 606 -7.62 -3.84 15.91
C ARG A 606 -8.19 -4.93 16.83
N ASN A 607 -7.36 -5.83 17.38
CA ASN A 607 -7.81 -6.88 18.29
C ASN A 607 -8.20 -6.31 19.67
N ALA A 608 -9.51 -6.31 19.98
CA ALA A 608 -10.03 -5.71 21.20
C ALA A 608 -9.55 -6.41 22.48
N ARG A 609 -9.58 -7.74 22.51
CA ARG A 609 -9.18 -8.51 23.69
C ARG A 609 -7.71 -8.29 24.04
N ARG A 610 -6.83 -8.33 23.04
CA ARG A 610 -5.39 -8.07 23.19
C ARG A 610 -5.12 -6.63 23.66
N ALA A 611 -5.85 -5.66 23.09
CA ALA A 611 -5.76 -4.27 23.51
C ALA A 611 -6.23 -4.09 24.95
N PHE A 612 -7.41 -4.60 25.33
CA PHE A 612 -7.95 -4.51 26.68
C PHE A 612 -7.04 -5.14 27.74
N ALA A 613 -6.53 -6.35 27.48
CA ALA A 613 -5.56 -7.01 28.37
C ALA A 613 -4.27 -6.17 28.54
N THR A 614 -3.83 -5.49 27.49
CA THR A 614 -2.68 -4.58 27.57
C THR A 614 -2.99 -3.33 28.39
N CYS A 615 -4.19 -2.76 28.23
CA CYS A 615 -4.66 -1.61 29.00
C CYS A 615 -4.69 -1.91 30.50
N LEU A 616 -5.24 -3.07 30.91
CA LEU A 616 -5.33 -3.47 32.32
C LEU A 616 -3.96 -3.68 32.99
N ARG A 617 -2.87 -3.89 32.24
CA ARG A 617 -1.51 -3.93 32.82
C ARG A 617 -0.99 -2.56 33.22
N SER A 618 -1.62 -1.47 32.77
CA SER A 618 -1.26 -0.12 33.19
C SER A 618 -2.04 0.25 34.46
N PRO A 619 -1.36 0.64 35.55
CA PRO A 619 -2.04 1.01 36.80
C PRO A 619 -3.01 2.19 36.60
N PHE A 620 -2.69 3.13 35.71
CA PHE A 620 -3.58 4.26 35.40
C PHE A 620 -4.89 3.82 34.75
N CYS A 621 -4.84 2.86 33.84
CA CYS A 621 -6.04 2.35 33.19
C CYS A 621 -6.83 1.46 34.14
N GLU A 622 -6.15 0.62 34.91
CA GLU A 622 -6.77 -0.21 35.94
C GLU A 622 -7.50 0.65 36.97
N GLU A 623 -6.91 1.73 37.46
CA GLU A 623 -7.57 2.69 38.36
C GLU A 623 -8.84 3.30 37.76
N ILE A 624 -8.86 3.60 36.46
CA ILE A 624 -10.03 4.16 35.77
C ILE A 624 -11.11 3.09 35.62
N VAL A 625 -10.75 1.91 35.12
CA VAL A 625 -11.68 0.80 34.86
C VAL A 625 -12.25 0.22 36.15
N CYS A 626 -11.44 0.12 37.21
CA CYS A 626 -11.81 -0.38 38.53
C CYS A 626 -12.24 0.73 39.49
N CYS A 627 -12.46 1.95 38.98
CA CYS A 627 -12.82 3.11 39.80
C CYS A 627 -14.07 2.83 40.65
N ARG A 628 -13.95 3.17 41.95
CA ARG A 628 -14.98 3.11 42.99
C ARG A 628 -15.23 4.50 43.53
N GLY A 629 -16.49 4.82 43.82
CA GLY A 629 -16.90 6.10 44.36
C GLY A 629 -18.38 6.36 44.13
N ASP A 630 -18.83 7.55 44.55
CA ASP A 630 -20.19 7.99 44.29
C ASP A 630 -20.29 8.53 42.85
N HIS A 631 -21.41 8.26 42.19
CA HIS A 631 -21.72 8.76 40.85
C HIS A 631 -20.63 8.45 39.80
N VAL A 632 -19.98 7.29 39.88
CA VAL A 632 -19.00 6.85 38.88
C VAL A 632 -19.67 6.71 37.51
N ARG A 633 -19.15 7.43 36.52
CA ARG A 633 -19.54 7.36 35.11
C ARG A 633 -18.30 7.07 34.28
N LEU A 634 -18.39 6.05 33.43
CA LEU A 634 -17.31 5.61 32.55
C LEU A 634 -17.54 6.11 31.14
N ALA A 635 -16.45 6.43 30.47
CA ALA A 635 -16.41 6.75 29.05
C ALA A 635 -15.26 5.98 28.41
N VAL A 636 -15.53 5.47 27.22
CA VAL A 636 -14.51 4.92 26.34
C VAL A 636 -14.73 5.50 24.96
N ARG A 637 -13.65 5.87 24.29
CA ARG A 637 -13.69 6.33 22.90
C ARG A 637 -12.60 5.64 22.12
N VAL A 638 -12.94 5.21 20.91
CA VAL A 638 -11.99 4.61 19.97
C VAL A 638 -11.96 5.41 18.68
N ARG A 639 -10.76 5.67 18.17
CA ARG A 639 -10.55 6.21 16.82
C ARG A 639 -9.52 5.38 16.08
N VAL A 640 -9.95 4.79 14.97
CA VAL A 640 -9.09 4.09 14.00
C VAL A 640 -8.78 5.07 12.87
N PHE A 641 -7.50 5.32 12.64
CA PHE A 641 -7.01 6.05 11.47
C PHE A 641 -6.37 5.03 10.54
N VAL A 642 -6.76 5.06 9.26
CA VAL A 642 -6.32 4.07 8.28
C VAL A 642 -5.37 4.72 7.28
N TYR A 643 -4.29 4.01 7.01
CA TYR A 643 -3.20 4.39 6.11
C TYR A 643 -3.12 3.37 4.95
N PRO A 644 -2.23 3.59 3.96
CA PRO A 644 -2.02 2.63 2.88
C PRO A 644 -1.70 1.23 3.39
N GLU A 645 -1.89 0.21 2.55
CA GLU A 645 -1.70 -1.21 2.93
C GLU A 645 -2.55 -1.67 4.12
N ASN A 646 -3.65 -0.98 4.44
CA ASN A 646 -4.46 -1.26 5.64
C ASN A 646 -3.70 -1.12 6.97
N ALA A 647 -2.55 -0.44 6.98
CA ALA A 647 -1.90 -0.03 8.22
C ALA A 647 -2.85 0.90 9.00
N CYS A 648 -2.85 0.81 10.33
CA CYS A 648 -3.76 1.61 11.14
C CYS A 648 -3.14 2.11 12.44
N ALA A 649 -3.54 3.30 12.84
CA ALA A 649 -3.32 3.84 14.18
C ALA A 649 -4.63 3.73 14.95
N VAL A 650 -4.65 2.90 15.99
CA VAL A 650 -5.83 2.71 16.84
C VAL A 650 -5.60 3.46 18.15
N TRP A 651 -6.30 4.58 18.31
CA TRP A 651 -6.31 5.34 19.55
C TRP A 651 -7.50 4.95 20.40
N LEU A 652 -7.21 4.61 21.66
CA LEU A 652 -8.19 4.32 22.69
C LEU A 652 -8.04 5.32 23.82
N MET A 653 -9.14 5.79 24.40
CA MET A 653 -9.10 6.53 25.65
C MET A 653 -10.16 6.01 26.60
N PHE A 654 -9.72 5.54 27.77
CA PHE A 654 -10.61 5.28 28.89
C PHE A 654 -10.67 6.52 29.76
N ALA A 655 -11.86 6.86 30.23
CA ALA A 655 -12.04 7.92 31.18
C ALA A 655 -13.12 7.57 32.20
N CYS A 656 -13.00 8.17 33.38
CA CYS A 656 -14.06 8.16 34.37
C CYS A 656 -14.26 9.57 34.92
N LYS A 657 -15.51 9.88 35.29
CA LYS A 657 -15.82 10.95 36.22
C LYS A 657 -16.53 10.38 37.44
N TYR A 658 -16.16 10.85 38.61
CA TYR A 658 -16.70 10.35 39.87
C TYR A 658 -16.63 11.44 40.94
N ARG A 659 -17.50 11.37 41.94
CA ARG A 659 -17.39 12.23 43.11
C ARG A 659 -16.45 11.57 44.11
N SER A 660 -15.39 12.26 44.49
CA SER A 660 -14.45 11.76 45.50
C SER A 660 -15.17 11.70 46.85
N VAL A 661 -15.20 10.52 47.46
CA VAL A 661 -15.58 10.39 48.87
C VAL A 661 -14.29 10.65 49.65
N LEU A 662 -14.21 11.80 50.32
CA LEU A 662 -13.14 12.11 51.26
C LEU A 662 -13.31 11.28 52.54
#